data_AF-A0A7X8IDI1-F1
#
_entry.id   AF-A0A7X8IDI1-F1
#
_cell.length_a   1.000
_cell.length_b   1.000
_cell.length_c   1.000
_cell.angle_alpha   90.00
_cell.angle_beta   90.00
_cell.angle_gamma   90.00
#
_symmetry.space_group_name_H-M   'P 1'
#
loop_
_entity.id
_entity.type
_entity.pdbx_description
1 polymer ?
#
loop_
_entity_poly.entity_id
_entity_poly.type
_entity_poly.pdbx_seq_one_letter_code
_entity_poly.pdbx_strand_id
1 'polypeptide(L)'
;MRALSILLMVSVILAGLSPAAPTAEDVTRPDDPVIGQPNNNRWLAGEAPPFAIDNNVNTKYLHFRDGQVAGIIITTQLGTGTPQPTLVQGLSFTTANDAADRDPHSYELYGSNVSANGPWTLISQGPIVDFIGGWPRLTKNETPIIFNNQTEYRHYRLMFPTLGGGSMFQIAEIELLAPPDNGWAAAVTMEPAVSVVDMADPTITLNLSIYDFDSTNWEIVWTQVSGPAAVDLDAVQNQTTAELILPARGTYVFRAEVTDDSGNVSNPVTATVRVWDSQVDHKLVGYWPFNEGEGTIVRDLAGDPDHGIMGNFNNDPEKDPNFIEGWIPADGEANYALHFEDYGYVQVTPDPNSVTDPNLTNLDFGISVAAWVNAYDWNGNRRIAQFGNDTNDDVNIFRLLREDNSLRFIASPFRDRMLNVPLFPAKQWHHVAATYDGKSIKIYVDGALAGTQEFETYRALHPYVGQTLYIGAKNKNVDPAQYPGDYMFGMLDDLRLYSYPIDEETVRSLVQMGLNSAPVIVGVDAPESIILKGETTIVFSAEVFDAHDDEIQYNWMQTYPDPEEGQAAIFSATDAAAPEVTFTQPGEYTFKLFINDGMYGVEDEINYEFTVIVLQASCELVKADGLLFASDLNEDCQVDLLDLAILAQDWLRCNNPADPTCEDPYAL
;
A
#
# COMPACT_ATOMS: atom_id res chain seq x y z
N MET A 1 54.00 29.01 4.24
CA MET A 1 53.77 29.13 5.70
C MET A 1 52.29 29.33 5.94
N ARG A 2 51.59 28.24 6.24
CA ARG A 2 50.40 28.11 7.09
C ARG A 2 50.02 26.63 7.00
N ALA A 3 50.59 25.85 7.92
CA ALA A 3 50.21 24.47 8.15
C ALA A 3 48.87 24.49 8.89
N LEU A 4 47.86 23.81 8.34
CA LEU A 4 46.63 23.50 9.05
C LEU A 4 46.68 22.00 9.32
N SER A 5 46.88 21.64 10.59
CA SER A 5 46.91 20.27 11.06
C SER A 5 45.53 19.64 10.91
N ILE A 6 45.43 18.61 10.06
CA ILE A 6 44.30 17.68 10.04
C ILE A 6 44.57 16.68 11.17
N LEU A 7 43.83 16.82 12.28
CA LEU A 7 43.85 15.86 13.36
C LEU A 7 42.95 14.69 12.95
N LEU A 8 43.56 13.64 12.40
CA LEU A 8 42.89 12.36 12.15
C LEU A 8 42.68 11.69 13.53
N MET A 9 41.51 11.87 14.14
CA MET A 9 41.09 11.03 15.28
C MET A 9 40.73 9.66 14.72
N VAL A 10 41.73 8.78 14.62
CA VAL A 10 41.50 7.34 14.53
C VAL A 10 41.07 6.91 15.93
N SER A 11 39.76 6.86 16.17
CA SER A 11 39.22 6.11 17.31
C SER A 11 39.55 4.65 17.10
N VAL A 12 40.65 4.21 17.72
CA VAL A 12 40.94 2.80 17.92
C VAL A 12 39.80 2.26 18.78
N ILE A 13 38.84 1.59 18.13
CA ILE A 13 37.89 0.72 18.82
C ILE A 13 38.75 -0.38 19.45
N LEU A 14 39.04 -0.24 20.73
CA LEU A 14 39.38 -1.39 21.54
C LEU A 14 38.16 -2.31 21.43
N ALA A 15 38.31 -3.43 20.74
CA ALA A 15 37.40 -4.56 20.88
C ALA A 15 37.53 -5.06 22.33
N GLY A 16 36.93 -4.31 23.27
CA GLY A 16 36.55 -4.85 24.54
C GLY A 16 35.60 -5.99 24.24
N LEU A 17 35.90 -7.17 24.76
CA LEU A 17 34.92 -8.23 24.89
C LEU A 17 33.68 -7.60 25.51
N SER A 18 32.61 -7.41 24.73
CA SER A 18 31.32 -7.05 25.30
C SER A 18 31.02 -8.09 26.38
N PRO A 19 30.72 -7.69 27.62
CA PRO A 19 30.18 -8.65 28.57
C PRO A 19 28.97 -9.32 27.90
N ALA A 20 28.86 -10.64 28.05
CA ALA A 20 27.68 -11.35 27.57
C ALA A 20 26.43 -10.62 28.07
N ALA A 21 25.47 -10.39 27.19
CA ALA A 21 24.22 -9.74 27.57
C ALA A 21 23.64 -10.44 28.80
N PRO A 22 23.15 -9.69 29.81
CA PRO A 22 22.50 -10.27 30.98
C PRO A 22 21.38 -11.20 30.52
N THR A 23 21.50 -12.50 30.80
CA THR A 23 20.48 -13.47 30.41
C THR A 23 19.38 -13.46 31.45
N ALA A 24 18.13 -13.27 31.01
CA ALA A 24 16.97 -13.40 31.88
C ALA A 24 16.96 -14.77 32.57
N GLU A 25 16.62 -14.78 33.86
CA GLU A 25 16.60 -16.01 34.66
C GLU A 25 15.26 -16.73 34.46
N ASP A 26 15.30 -17.98 33.98
CA ASP A 26 14.14 -18.88 34.05
C ASP A 26 13.87 -19.25 35.50
N VAL A 27 12.72 -18.81 36.01
CA VAL A 27 12.30 -19.07 37.38
C VAL A 27 11.43 -20.32 37.51
N THR A 28 11.09 -20.96 36.39
CA THR A 28 10.43 -22.27 36.41
C THR A 28 11.44 -23.37 36.70
N ARG A 29 10.99 -24.40 37.41
CA ARG A 29 11.80 -25.60 37.67
C ARG A 29 11.01 -26.85 37.33
N PRO A 30 11.67 -27.92 36.84
CA PRO A 30 11.01 -29.18 36.52
C PRO A 30 10.18 -29.80 37.66
N ASP A 31 10.44 -29.43 38.92
CA ASP A 31 9.72 -29.89 40.10
C ASP A 31 8.61 -28.93 40.59
N ASP A 32 8.41 -27.79 39.93
CA ASP A 32 7.33 -26.87 40.29
C ASP A 32 5.94 -27.51 40.08
N PRO A 33 4.99 -27.33 41.02
CA PRO A 33 3.64 -27.82 40.83
C PRO A 33 2.95 -27.15 39.66
N VAL A 34 2.48 -27.97 38.72
CA VAL A 34 1.69 -27.52 37.58
C VAL A 34 0.31 -28.13 37.51
N ILE A 35 -0.65 -27.35 37.01
CA ILE A 35 -2.03 -27.79 36.78
C ILE A 35 -2.45 -27.40 35.37
N GLY A 36 -2.72 -28.39 34.52
CA GLY A 36 -3.27 -28.14 33.18
C GLY A 36 -4.63 -27.44 33.25
N GLN A 37 -4.88 -26.53 32.31
CA GLN A 37 -6.14 -25.79 32.21
C GLN A 37 -6.82 -26.10 30.86
N PRO A 38 -8.12 -26.41 30.85
CA PRO A 38 -8.93 -26.83 32.01
C PRO A 38 -8.37 -28.11 32.67
N ASN A 39 -8.52 -28.24 33.99
CA ASN A 39 -8.03 -29.40 34.75
C ASN A 39 -8.97 -30.61 34.62
N ASN A 40 -9.09 -31.12 33.39
CA ASN A 40 -10.02 -32.18 33.02
C ASN A 40 -9.30 -33.48 32.60
N ASN A 41 -7.99 -33.58 32.80
CA ASN A 41 -7.16 -34.73 32.43
C ASN A 41 -7.27 -35.14 30.94
N ARG A 42 -7.55 -34.19 30.05
CA ARG A 42 -7.60 -34.40 28.60
C ARG A 42 -6.20 -34.29 27.99
N TRP A 43 -5.28 -35.14 28.44
CA TRP A 43 -3.90 -35.25 27.96
C TRP A 43 -3.40 -36.70 28.09
N LEU A 44 -2.35 -37.06 27.35
CA LEU A 44 -1.72 -38.38 27.46
C LEU A 44 -0.77 -38.43 28.65
N ALA A 45 -0.56 -39.62 29.23
CA ALA A 45 0.28 -39.77 30.42
C ALA A 45 1.76 -39.37 30.19
N GLY A 46 2.27 -39.57 28.97
CA GLY A 46 3.61 -39.12 28.56
C GLY A 46 3.66 -37.69 28.00
N GLU A 47 2.54 -36.96 28.03
CA GLU A 47 2.38 -35.61 27.48
C GLU A 47 1.52 -34.72 28.41
N ALA A 48 1.58 -35.00 29.71
CA ALA A 48 0.89 -34.28 30.78
C ALA A 48 1.51 -32.88 31.05
N PRO A 49 0.81 -31.99 31.80
CA PRO A 49 1.27 -30.63 32.07
C PRO A 49 2.72 -30.47 32.59
N PRO A 50 3.28 -31.39 33.43
CA PRO A 50 4.67 -31.26 33.88
C PRO A 50 5.72 -31.24 32.77
N PHE A 51 5.43 -31.84 31.62
CA PHE A 51 6.31 -31.83 30.44
C PHE A 51 6.28 -30.50 29.67
N ALA A 52 5.70 -29.44 30.24
CA ALA A 52 5.78 -28.10 29.70
C ALA A 52 6.87 -27.26 30.38
N ILE A 53 7.51 -27.77 31.44
CA ILE A 53 8.53 -27.03 32.21
C ILE A 53 9.69 -27.96 32.64
N ASP A 54 9.86 -29.11 31.96
CA ASP A 54 10.80 -30.14 32.39
C ASP A 54 12.22 -29.96 31.83
N ASN A 55 12.49 -28.83 31.17
CA ASN A 55 13.78 -28.48 30.56
C ASN A 55 14.26 -29.50 29.53
N ASN A 56 13.32 -30.12 28.83
CA ASN A 56 13.56 -31.11 27.79
C ASN A 56 12.67 -30.85 26.57
N VAL A 57 13.26 -30.22 25.56
CA VAL A 57 12.56 -29.92 24.29
C VAL A 57 12.01 -31.15 23.54
N ASN A 58 12.39 -32.38 23.91
CA ASN A 58 11.89 -33.60 23.29
C ASN A 58 10.62 -34.16 23.96
N THR A 59 10.22 -33.60 25.09
CA THR A 59 8.92 -33.84 25.75
C THR A 59 7.96 -32.70 25.40
N LYS A 60 6.67 -32.91 25.68
CA LYS A 60 5.65 -31.88 25.42
C LYS A 60 4.45 -32.05 26.33
N TYR A 61 3.76 -30.95 26.58
CA TYR A 61 2.40 -30.97 27.06
C TYR A 61 1.42 -30.90 25.88
N LEU A 62 0.55 -31.89 25.74
CA LEU A 62 -0.54 -31.93 24.76
C LEU A 62 -1.89 -31.84 25.48
N HIS A 63 -2.81 -31.00 25.00
CA HIS A 63 -4.19 -30.94 25.51
C HIS A 63 -5.24 -31.07 24.40
N PHE A 64 -6.19 -32.00 24.59
CA PHE A 64 -7.38 -32.12 23.73
C PHE A 64 -8.41 -31.07 24.15
N ARG A 65 -8.35 -29.90 23.50
CA ARG A 65 -9.12 -28.71 23.87
C ARG A 65 -10.64 -28.90 23.87
N ASP A 66 -11.17 -29.71 22.95
CA ASP A 66 -12.62 -29.87 22.71
C ASP A 66 -13.37 -28.52 22.59
N GLY A 67 -12.74 -27.53 21.97
CA GLY A 67 -13.28 -26.17 21.83
C GLY A 67 -13.08 -25.25 23.05
N GLN A 68 -12.42 -25.70 24.12
CA GLN A 68 -12.06 -24.89 25.28
C GLN A 68 -10.67 -24.24 25.11
N VAL A 69 -10.38 -23.15 25.82
CA VAL A 69 -9.03 -22.55 25.86
C VAL A 69 -8.12 -23.41 26.73
N ALA A 70 -7.00 -23.88 26.16
CA ALA A 70 -5.98 -24.60 26.92
C ALA A 70 -5.03 -23.64 27.63
N GLY A 71 -4.38 -24.13 28.67
CA GLY A 71 -3.40 -23.37 29.44
C GLY A 71 -2.77 -24.21 30.54
N ILE A 72 -2.04 -23.54 31.42
CA ILE A 72 -1.36 -24.17 32.54
C ILE A 72 -1.30 -23.18 33.71
N ILE A 73 -1.35 -23.71 34.93
CA ILE A 73 -1.03 -22.98 36.16
C ILE A 73 0.31 -23.50 36.63
N ILE A 74 1.26 -22.60 36.87
CA ILE A 74 2.59 -22.88 37.39
C ILE A 74 2.70 -22.24 38.77
N THR A 75 3.10 -23.02 39.77
CA THR A 75 3.35 -22.52 41.13
C THR A 75 4.85 -22.54 41.38
N THR A 76 5.49 -21.38 41.32
CA THR A 76 6.94 -21.25 41.49
C THR A 76 7.35 -21.57 42.94
N GLN A 77 8.32 -22.45 43.13
CA GLN A 77 8.82 -22.82 44.47
C GLN A 77 10.26 -22.43 44.73
N LEU A 78 11.02 -22.09 43.68
CA LEU A 78 12.46 -21.80 43.76
C LEU A 78 13.24 -22.86 44.55
N GLY A 79 12.83 -24.14 44.44
CA GLY A 79 13.48 -25.29 45.09
C GLY A 79 13.30 -25.36 46.61
N THR A 80 12.44 -24.53 47.19
CA THR A 80 12.14 -24.55 48.63
C THR A 80 11.10 -25.60 49.01
N GLY A 81 10.45 -26.23 48.02
CA GLY A 81 9.32 -27.14 48.24
C GLY A 81 8.02 -26.45 48.65
N THR A 82 7.98 -25.12 48.64
CA THR A 82 6.80 -24.31 49.01
C THR A 82 6.63 -23.14 48.04
N PRO A 83 5.40 -22.67 47.75
CA PRO A 83 5.17 -21.57 46.82
C PRO A 83 5.89 -20.28 47.24
N GLN A 84 6.75 -19.73 46.40
CA GLN A 84 7.48 -18.49 46.62
C GLN A 84 6.93 -17.36 45.75
N PRO A 85 6.82 -16.12 46.27
CA PRO A 85 6.57 -14.96 45.42
C PRO A 85 7.76 -14.79 44.49
N THR A 86 7.48 -14.67 43.20
CA THR A 86 8.51 -14.48 42.18
C THR A 86 8.10 -13.32 41.30
N LEU A 87 9.04 -12.50 40.84
CA LEU A 87 8.77 -11.49 39.82
C LEU A 87 8.92 -12.13 38.44
N VAL A 88 7.88 -12.02 37.62
CA VAL A 88 7.91 -12.50 36.22
C VAL A 88 7.61 -11.31 35.34
N GLN A 89 8.53 -11.01 34.42
CA GLN A 89 8.45 -9.93 33.43
C GLN A 89 8.69 -10.43 32.00
N GLY A 90 9.04 -11.70 31.82
CA GLY A 90 9.18 -12.29 30.50
C GLY A 90 8.60 -13.70 30.39
N LEU A 91 8.37 -14.12 29.15
CA LEU A 91 7.98 -15.48 28.79
C LEU A 91 8.85 -15.97 27.63
N SER A 92 9.16 -17.26 27.63
CA SER A 92 9.65 -17.94 26.43
C SER A 92 8.97 -19.28 26.25
N PHE A 93 8.87 -19.71 24.99
CA PHE A 93 8.14 -20.88 24.56
C PHE A 93 8.96 -21.68 23.56
N THR A 94 8.89 -23.01 23.66
CA THR A 94 9.49 -23.93 22.66
C THR A 94 8.40 -24.71 21.95
N THR A 95 8.42 -24.73 20.62
CA THR A 95 7.48 -25.53 19.82
C THR A 95 7.69 -27.03 20.08
N ALA A 96 6.61 -27.82 20.06
CA ALA A 96 6.71 -29.27 20.22
C ALA A 96 7.15 -29.97 18.93
N ASN A 97 6.89 -31.29 18.77
CA ASN A 97 7.33 -32.07 17.60
C ASN A 97 6.22 -32.44 16.59
N ASP A 98 4.93 -32.36 16.92
CA ASP A 98 3.87 -32.89 16.02
C ASP A 98 3.55 -32.00 14.81
N ALA A 99 2.78 -30.92 15.00
CA ALA A 99 2.27 -30.09 13.90
C ALA A 99 2.14 -28.60 14.27
N ALA A 100 2.51 -27.70 13.35
CA ALA A 100 2.54 -26.26 13.60
C ALA A 100 1.14 -25.66 13.88
N ASP A 101 0.08 -26.25 13.34
CA ASP A 101 -1.30 -25.79 13.56
C ASP A 101 -1.76 -25.88 15.03
N ARG A 102 -1.09 -26.70 15.84
CA ARG A 102 -1.40 -26.88 17.28
C ARG A 102 -0.62 -25.95 18.21
N ASP A 103 0.34 -25.21 17.67
CA ASP A 103 1.17 -24.31 18.45
C ASP A 103 0.37 -23.05 18.81
N PRO A 104 0.58 -22.47 20.00
CA PRO A 104 -0.13 -21.28 20.42
C PRO A 104 0.28 -20.04 19.61
N HIS A 105 -0.71 -19.25 19.19
CA HIS A 105 -0.51 -17.98 18.48
C HIS A 105 -0.75 -16.76 19.37
N SER A 106 -1.39 -16.94 20.53
CA SER A 106 -1.58 -15.88 21.53
C SER A 106 -1.56 -16.43 22.94
N TYR A 107 -1.29 -15.56 23.91
CA TYR A 107 -1.24 -15.88 25.32
C TYR A 107 -1.99 -14.85 26.18
N GLU A 108 -2.40 -15.29 27.37
CA GLU A 108 -2.81 -14.44 28.49
C GLU A 108 -2.14 -14.94 29.78
N LEU A 109 -1.35 -14.10 30.43
CA LEU A 109 -0.68 -14.40 31.69
C LEU A 109 -1.40 -13.70 32.85
N TYR A 110 -1.68 -14.46 33.90
CA TYR A 110 -2.31 -13.98 35.13
C TYR A 110 -1.49 -14.35 36.36
N GLY A 111 -1.60 -13.56 37.42
CA GLY A 111 -0.96 -13.79 38.72
C GLY A 111 -1.95 -13.95 39.88
N SER A 112 -1.61 -14.77 40.88
CA SER A 112 -2.28 -14.84 42.18
C SER A 112 -1.32 -15.10 43.35
N ASN A 113 -1.57 -14.42 44.47
CA ASN A 113 -0.88 -14.66 45.75
C ASN A 113 -1.75 -15.37 46.79
N VAL A 114 -3.01 -15.68 46.44
CA VAL A 114 -3.97 -16.28 47.37
C VAL A 114 -3.97 -17.81 47.24
N SER A 115 -4.16 -18.32 46.02
CA SER A 115 -4.15 -19.76 45.76
C SER A 115 -3.93 -20.06 44.27
N ALA A 116 -3.59 -21.31 43.95
CA ALA A 116 -3.53 -21.82 42.59
C ALA A 116 -4.91 -21.89 41.89
N ASN A 117 -6.01 -21.49 42.55
CA ASN A 117 -7.34 -21.36 41.93
C ASN A 117 -7.76 -19.88 41.75
N GLY A 118 -6.88 -18.93 42.09
CA GLY A 118 -7.15 -17.50 42.05
C GLY A 118 -7.54 -16.91 43.42
N PRO A 119 -8.12 -15.69 43.44
CA PRO A 119 -8.48 -14.85 42.28
C PRO A 119 -7.26 -14.46 41.43
N TRP A 120 -7.49 -14.19 40.15
CA TRP A 120 -6.46 -13.93 39.15
C TRP A 120 -6.45 -12.45 38.76
N THR A 121 -5.24 -11.87 38.67
CA THR A 121 -5.01 -10.55 38.09
C THR A 121 -4.33 -10.73 36.73
N LEU A 122 -4.87 -10.14 35.67
CA LEU A 122 -4.22 -10.17 34.35
C LEU A 122 -2.92 -9.36 34.42
N ILE A 123 -1.82 -9.95 33.94
CA ILE A 123 -0.49 -9.34 33.90
C ILE A 123 -0.18 -8.86 32.48
N SER A 124 -0.31 -9.75 31.50
CA SER A 124 -0.01 -9.46 30.11
C SER A 124 -0.82 -10.36 29.17
N GLN A 125 -1.08 -9.90 27.96
CA GLN A 125 -1.66 -10.69 26.89
C GLN A 125 -1.16 -10.20 25.54
N GLY A 126 -1.09 -11.07 24.55
CA GLY A 126 -0.63 -10.69 23.22
C GLY A 126 -0.39 -11.87 22.28
N PRO A 127 0.06 -11.59 21.05
CA PRO A 127 0.48 -12.62 20.11
C PRO A 127 1.82 -13.26 20.54
N ILE A 128 2.05 -14.49 20.07
CA ILE A 128 3.36 -15.15 20.08
C ILE A 128 3.89 -15.04 18.65
N VAL A 129 4.52 -13.90 18.34
CA VAL A 129 4.85 -13.51 16.96
C VAL A 129 5.66 -14.55 16.21
N ASP A 130 6.66 -15.15 16.86
CA ASP A 130 7.54 -16.17 16.27
C ASP A 130 6.76 -17.41 15.81
N PHE A 131 5.67 -17.78 16.50
CA PHE A 131 4.93 -19.00 16.16
C PHE A 131 4.00 -18.80 14.94
N ILE A 132 3.69 -17.55 14.60
CA ILE A 132 2.80 -17.22 13.48
C ILE A 132 3.52 -17.51 12.15
N GLY A 133 2.89 -18.30 11.28
CA GLY A 133 3.43 -18.62 9.95
C GLY A 133 4.30 -19.88 9.89
N GLY A 134 4.44 -20.61 11.00
CA GLY A 134 5.08 -21.93 11.04
C GLY A 134 6.54 -21.89 11.49
N TRP A 135 6.75 -21.66 12.79
CA TRP A 135 8.08 -21.69 13.42
C TRP A 135 8.74 -23.07 13.36
N PRO A 136 10.08 -23.17 13.31
CA PRO A 136 10.77 -24.46 13.38
C PRO A 136 10.34 -25.28 14.60
N ARG A 137 10.30 -26.61 14.45
CA ARG A 137 9.90 -27.56 15.52
C ARG A 137 11.01 -27.70 16.58
N LEU A 138 10.65 -28.01 17.83
CA LEU A 138 11.61 -28.16 18.93
C LEU A 138 12.51 -26.94 19.12
N THR A 139 11.99 -25.76 18.79
CA THR A 139 12.77 -24.52 18.73
C THR A 139 12.13 -23.48 19.61
N LYS A 140 12.95 -22.89 20.49
CA LYS A 140 12.58 -21.78 21.35
C LYS A 140 12.31 -20.53 20.50
N ASN A 141 11.39 -19.68 20.92
CA ASN A 141 11.22 -18.35 20.32
C ASN A 141 12.54 -17.56 20.41
N GLU A 142 12.85 -16.76 19.40
CA GLU A 142 14.13 -16.05 19.28
C GLU A 142 14.18 -14.88 20.26
N THR A 143 13.09 -14.12 20.37
CA THR A 143 12.99 -12.98 21.30
C THR A 143 12.00 -13.30 22.42
N PRO A 144 12.42 -13.28 23.70
CA PRO A 144 11.50 -13.40 24.82
C PRO A 144 10.36 -12.38 24.75
N ILE A 145 9.17 -12.77 25.19
CA ILE A 145 8.04 -11.86 25.28
C ILE A 145 8.13 -11.12 26.61
N ILE A 146 8.41 -9.83 26.59
CA ILE A 146 8.67 -9.02 27.78
C ILE A 146 7.46 -8.09 28.06
N PHE A 147 7.13 -7.87 29.34
CA PHE A 147 6.00 -7.04 29.77
C PHE A 147 6.24 -6.37 31.13
N ASN A 148 5.58 -5.22 31.33
CA ASN A 148 5.67 -4.46 32.57
C ASN A 148 4.82 -5.09 33.68
N ASN A 149 5.43 -5.97 34.47
CA ASN A 149 4.88 -6.44 35.73
C ASN A 149 5.77 -5.99 36.89
N GLN A 150 5.18 -5.33 37.88
CA GLN A 150 5.88 -4.89 39.09
C GLN A 150 5.43 -5.66 40.34
N THR A 151 4.56 -6.66 40.18
CA THR A 151 4.03 -7.44 41.30
C THR A 151 4.54 -8.88 41.24
N GLU A 152 5.12 -9.34 42.35
CA GLU A 152 5.49 -10.74 42.53
C GLU A 152 4.25 -11.58 42.78
N TYR A 153 4.17 -12.75 42.13
CA TYR A 153 3.09 -13.71 42.38
C TYR A 153 3.63 -15.09 42.75
N ARG A 154 2.88 -15.83 43.56
CA ARG A 154 3.17 -17.23 43.93
C ARG A 154 2.65 -18.24 42.91
N HIS A 155 1.61 -17.85 42.17
CA HIS A 155 0.95 -18.67 41.17
C HIS A 155 0.78 -17.87 39.90
N TYR A 156 1.16 -18.47 38.77
CA TYR A 156 0.98 -17.93 37.44
C TYR A 156 0.03 -18.82 36.67
N ARG A 157 -0.97 -18.22 36.03
CA ARG A 157 -1.86 -18.94 35.11
C ARG A 157 -1.64 -18.39 33.71
N LEU A 158 -1.17 -19.24 32.81
CA LEU A 158 -0.96 -18.93 31.41
C LEU A 158 -2.03 -19.63 30.58
N MET A 159 -2.77 -18.87 29.78
CA MET A 159 -3.80 -19.37 28.88
C MET A 159 -3.39 -19.09 27.43
N PHE A 160 -3.81 -19.95 26.51
CA PHE A 160 -3.50 -19.83 25.08
C PHE A 160 -4.80 -19.75 24.26
N PRO A 161 -5.37 -18.54 24.07
CA PRO A 161 -6.66 -18.36 23.42
C PRO A 161 -6.70 -18.90 21.98
N THR A 162 -5.64 -18.65 21.20
CA THR A 162 -5.56 -19.00 19.77
C THR A 162 -4.38 -19.93 19.46
N LEU A 163 -4.53 -20.72 18.39
CA LEU A 163 -3.52 -21.63 17.83
C LEU A 163 -3.38 -21.40 16.32
N GLY A 164 -2.41 -22.06 15.67
CA GLY A 164 -2.21 -22.03 14.22
C GLY A 164 -3.28 -22.70 13.34
N GLY A 165 -4.42 -23.10 13.90
CA GLY A 165 -5.58 -23.64 13.17
C GLY A 165 -6.04 -25.03 13.61
N GLY A 166 -5.25 -25.70 14.45
CA GLY A 166 -5.52 -27.03 14.98
C GLY A 166 -6.55 -27.04 16.11
N SER A 167 -7.14 -28.22 16.37
CA SER A 167 -8.10 -28.44 17.46
C SER A 167 -7.46 -28.92 18.78
N MET A 168 -6.15 -29.21 18.76
CA MET A 168 -5.36 -29.65 19.91
C MET A 168 -4.27 -28.64 20.19
N PHE A 169 -3.99 -28.40 21.47
CA PHE A 169 -2.88 -27.55 21.91
C PHE A 169 -1.65 -28.40 22.20
N GLN A 170 -0.47 -27.90 21.88
CA GLN A 170 0.79 -28.47 22.36
C GLN A 170 1.84 -27.41 22.64
N ILE A 171 2.81 -27.74 23.50
CA ILE A 171 4.02 -26.96 23.74
C ILE A 171 5.12 -27.86 24.31
N ALA A 172 6.37 -27.64 23.95
CA ALA A 172 7.50 -28.39 24.53
C ALA A 172 7.94 -27.78 25.86
N GLU A 173 8.21 -26.47 25.87
CA GLU A 173 8.68 -25.79 27.08
C GLU A 173 8.03 -24.41 27.23
N ILE A 174 7.81 -24.02 28.47
CA ILE A 174 7.35 -22.73 28.95
C ILE A 174 8.34 -22.29 30.03
N GLU A 175 9.00 -21.16 29.81
CA GLU A 175 9.82 -20.54 30.85
C GLU A 175 9.15 -19.23 31.27
N LEU A 176 8.99 -19.05 32.58
CA LEU A 176 8.65 -17.77 33.18
C LEU A 176 9.97 -17.08 33.49
N LEU A 177 10.16 -15.85 33.03
CA LEU A 177 11.43 -15.16 33.14
C LEU A 177 11.35 -14.01 34.14
N ALA A 178 12.27 -14.01 35.10
CA ALA A 178 12.59 -12.84 35.89
C ALA A 178 13.47 -11.88 35.07
N PRO A 179 13.43 -10.56 35.36
CA PRO A 179 14.39 -9.65 34.75
C PRO A 179 15.82 -10.06 35.08
N PRO A 180 16.78 -9.78 34.18
CA PRO A 180 18.20 -9.83 34.54
C PRO A 180 18.52 -8.90 35.73
N ASP A 181 19.65 -9.14 36.41
CA ASP A 181 20.08 -8.37 37.60
C ASP A 181 20.12 -6.84 37.38
N ASN A 182 20.37 -6.41 36.15
CA ASN A 182 20.44 -5.02 35.73
C ASN A 182 19.27 -4.59 34.83
N GLY A 183 18.15 -5.31 34.82
CA GLY A 183 16.96 -4.96 34.03
C GLY A 183 16.99 -5.48 32.59
N TRP A 184 15.97 -5.10 31.82
CA TRP A 184 15.85 -5.49 30.41
C TRP A 184 16.37 -4.38 29.50
N ALA A 185 17.05 -4.76 28.42
CA ALA A 185 17.36 -3.80 27.38
C ALA A 185 16.08 -3.22 26.74
N ALA A 186 16.12 -1.93 26.42
CA ALA A 186 15.04 -1.28 25.70
C ALA A 186 14.74 -1.96 24.36
N ALA A 187 13.44 -2.12 24.04
CA ALA A 187 13.01 -2.54 22.71
C ALA A 187 12.89 -1.29 21.82
N VAL A 188 13.58 -1.32 20.67
CA VAL A 188 13.71 -0.15 19.78
C VAL A 188 13.20 -0.51 18.39
N THR A 189 12.47 0.42 17.77
CA THR A 189 12.15 0.38 16.34
C THR A 189 12.59 1.68 15.67
N MET A 190 12.80 1.64 14.36
CA MET A 190 13.18 2.80 13.57
C MET A 190 12.32 2.93 12.33
N GLU A 191 11.82 4.14 12.06
CA GLU A 191 11.05 4.46 10.87
C GLU A 191 11.53 5.73 10.17
N PRO A 192 11.57 5.77 8.82
CA PRO A 192 11.33 4.64 7.93
C PRO A 192 12.51 3.64 7.93
N ALA A 193 12.22 2.33 7.90
CA ALA A 193 13.26 1.30 7.76
C ALA A 193 13.95 1.34 6.37
N VAL A 194 13.21 1.72 5.33
CA VAL A 194 13.73 1.95 3.98
C VAL A 194 13.14 3.23 3.41
N SER A 195 14.00 4.09 2.86
CA SER A 195 13.58 5.34 2.21
C SER A 195 14.36 5.62 0.94
N VAL A 196 13.80 6.49 0.11
CA VAL A 196 14.43 7.03 -1.09
C VAL A 196 14.33 8.55 -1.07
N VAL A 197 15.41 9.22 -1.47
CA VAL A 197 15.55 10.68 -1.40
C VAL A 197 16.17 11.18 -2.70
N ASP A 198 15.72 12.34 -3.18
CA ASP A 198 16.30 13.02 -4.35
C ASP A 198 17.55 13.81 -3.95
N MET A 199 18.62 13.75 -4.73
CA MET A 199 19.80 14.61 -4.56
C MET A 199 19.48 16.11 -4.64
N ALA A 200 18.36 16.50 -5.26
CA ALA A 200 17.86 17.88 -5.27
C ALA A 200 17.33 18.34 -3.89
N ASP A 201 16.86 17.40 -3.07
CA ASP A 201 16.47 17.60 -1.67
C ASP A 201 16.97 16.42 -0.81
N PRO A 202 18.27 16.38 -0.47
CA PRO A 202 18.92 15.20 0.09
C PRO A 202 18.67 15.05 1.61
N THR A 203 17.53 15.53 2.10
CA THR A 203 17.18 15.50 3.52
C THR A 203 16.38 14.25 3.88
N ILE A 204 16.64 13.69 5.06
CA ILE A 204 15.85 12.56 5.59
C ILE A 204 15.69 12.68 7.11
N THR A 205 14.51 12.33 7.60
CA THR A 205 14.22 12.21 9.03
C THR A 205 14.05 10.74 9.39
N LEU A 206 14.87 10.24 10.31
CA LEU A 206 14.74 8.91 10.90
C LEU A 206 14.27 9.05 12.35
N ASN A 207 13.26 8.27 12.75
CA ASN A 207 12.67 8.34 14.08
C ASN A 207 12.80 7.00 14.79
N LEU A 208 13.22 7.03 16.06
CA LEU A 208 13.25 5.89 16.96
C LEU A 208 12.03 5.90 17.86
N SER A 209 11.42 4.73 18.02
CA SER A 209 10.47 4.47 19.10
C SER A 209 11.15 3.56 20.11
N ILE A 210 11.19 4.00 21.37
CA ILE A 210 11.84 3.29 22.47
C ILE A 210 10.75 2.81 23.42
N TYR A 211 10.70 1.50 23.64
CA TYR A 211 9.81 0.85 24.59
C TYR A 211 10.64 0.23 25.70
N ASP A 212 10.55 0.85 26.85
CA ASP A 212 11.32 0.51 28.03
C ASP A 212 10.45 0.78 29.26
N PHE A 213 10.37 -0.20 30.16
CA PHE A 213 9.47 -0.16 31.32
C PHE A 213 10.21 -0.07 32.65
N ASP A 214 11.51 -0.30 32.68
CA ASP A 214 12.32 -0.16 33.89
C ASP A 214 13.19 1.11 33.86
N SER A 215 13.37 1.73 32.69
CA SER A 215 14.16 2.95 32.54
C SER A 215 13.40 4.08 31.84
N THR A 216 13.83 5.33 32.09
CA THR A 216 13.26 6.54 31.46
C THR A 216 14.33 7.49 30.90
N ASN A 217 15.59 7.13 31.05
CA ASN A 217 16.74 7.86 30.52
C ASN A 217 17.54 6.92 29.64
N TRP A 218 17.94 7.41 28.47
CA TRP A 218 18.67 6.60 27.49
C TRP A 218 19.82 7.39 26.87
N GLU A 219 20.90 6.69 26.58
CA GLU A 219 21.95 7.12 25.66
C GLU A 219 21.65 6.52 24.27
N ILE A 220 21.56 7.37 23.25
CA ILE A 220 21.25 6.95 21.87
C ILE A 220 22.47 7.22 21.01
N VAL A 221 22.99 6.15 20.39
CA VAL A 221 24.14 6.24 19.49
C VAL A 221 23.69 6.00 18.06
N TRP A 222 23.84 7.01 17.21
CA TRP A 222 23.63 6.91 15.77
C TRP A 222 24.96 6.65 15.05
N THR A 223 24.98 5.64 14.19
CA THR A 223 26.16 5.24 13.41
C THR A 223 25.81 5.12 11.93
N GLN A 224 26.62 5.69 11.06
CA GLN A 224 26.62 5.36 9.64
C GLN A 224 27.39 4.04 9.44
N VAL A 225 26.68 2.97 9.07
CA VAL A 225 27.27 1.64 8.80
C VAL A 225 27.96 1.62 7.45
N SER A 226 27.33 2.21 6.44
CA SER A 226 27.88 2.31 5.09
C SER A 226 27.30 3.53 4.36
N GLY A 227 27.98 3.94 3.28
CA GLY A 227 27.49 4.97 2.38
C GLY A 227 28.58 5.46 1.42
N PRO A 228 28.19 6.13 0.32
CA PRO A 228 29.12 6.66 -0.68
C PRO A 228 29.94 7.86 -0.15
N ALA A 229 29.48 8.51 0.92
CA ALA A 229 30.15 9.63 1.57
C ALA A 229 29.82 9.66 3.07
N ALA A 230 30.61 10.38 3.86
CA ALA A 230 30.39 10.51 5.30
C ALA A 230 29.27 11.53 5.60
N VAL A 231 28.39 11.19 6.54
CA VAL A 231 27.32 12.05 7.07
C VAL A 231 27.70 12.49 8.49
N ASP A 232 27.49 13.77 8.80
CA ASP A 232 27.70 14.30 10.15
C ASP A 232 26.56 13.83 11.07
N LEU A 233 26.91 13.13 12.15
CA LEU A 233 25.95 12.59 13.12
C LEU A 233 26.10 13.22 14.50
N ASP A 234 26.99 14.20 14.69
CA ASP A 234 27.31 14.74 16.02
C ASP A 234 26.08 15.40 16.66
N ALA A 235 25.28 16.09 15.85
CA ALA A 235 24.09 16.81 16.31
C ALA A 235 22.90 15.90 16.67
N VAL A 236 22.88 14.67 16.15
CA VAL A 236 21.76 13.73 16.34
C VAL A 236 22.03 12.68 17.43
N GLN A 237 23.24 12.65 18.00
CA GLN A 237 23.52 11.80 19.16
C GLN A 237 22.57 12.13 20.31
N ASN A 238 22.10 11.11 21.03
CA ASN A 238 21.11 11.24 22.11
C ASN A 238 19.78 11.87 21.69
N GLN A 239 19.43 11.82 20.40
CA GLN A 239 18.10 12.22 19.90
C GLN A 239 17.31 10.99 19.43
N THR A 240 16.02 10.97 19.70
CA THR A 240 15.08 9.99 19.13
C THR A 240 14.76 10.30 17.67
N THR A 241 15.04 11.51 17.20
CA THR A 241 14.87 11.93 15.81
C THR A 241 16.22 12.37 15.25
N ALA A 242 16.62 11.79 14.13
CA ALA A 242 17.80 12.16 13.37
C ALA A 242 17.39 12.80 12.04
N GLU A 243 17.59 14.10 11.92
CA GLU A 243 17.48 14.83 10.64
C GLU A 243 18.86 14.88 9.99
N LEU A 244 18.99 14.26 8.82
CA LEU A 244 20.26 14.05 8.13
C LEU A 244 20.24 14.69 6.74
N ILE A 245 21.40 15.16 6.30
CA ILE A 245 21.63 15.66 4.94
C ILE A 245 22.62 14.70 4.26
N LEU A 246 22.22 14.09 3.15
CA LEU A 246 22.97 13.05 2.45
C LEU A 246 23.81 13.67 1.30
N PRO A 247 25.14 13.71 1.40
CA PRO A 247 25.94 14.58 0.53
C PRO A 247 26.21 14.03 -0.88
N ALA A 248 25.85 12.77 -1.16
CA ALA A 248 26.15 12.11 -2.43
C ALA A 248 25.14 11.01 -2.79
N ARG A 249 24.94 10.80 -4.10
CA ARG A 249 24.10 9.73 -4.63
C ARG A 249 24.60 8.34 -4.22
N GLY A 250 23.68 7.41 -4.00
CA GLY A 250 23.96 6.02 -3.62
C GLY A 250 23.23 5.59 -2.34
N THR A 251 23.57 4.42 -1.82
CA THR A 251 22.88 3.80 -0.69
C THR A 251 23.63 4.02 0.62
N TYR A 252 22.94 4.58 1.61
CA TYR A 252 23.40 4.73 2.99
C TYR A 252 22.69 3.72 3.88
N VAL A 253 23.42 3.19 4.87
CA VAL A 253 22.84 2.38 5.94
C VAL A 253 23.18 3.05 7.27
N PHE A 254 22.15 3.44 8.02
CA PHE A 254 22.28 3.97 9.37
C PHE A 254 21.87 2.92 10.38
N ARG A 255 22.49 2.96 11.55
CA ARG A 255 22.20 2.11 12.70
C ARG A 255 21.99 2.98 13.93
N ALA A 256 21.04 2.61 14.77
CA ALA A 256 20.89 3.16 16.11
C ALA A 256 20.95 2.04 17.16
N GLU A 257 21.59 2.35 18.29
CA GLU A 257 21.63 1.54 19.50
C GLU A 257 21.24 2.42 20.68
N VAL A 258 20.43 1.89 21.58
CA VAL A 258 19.94 2.59 22.77
C VAL A 258 20.51 1.89 23.99
N THR A 259 21.16 2.63 24.87
CA THR A 259 21.66 2.13 26.15
C THR A 259 20.85 2.76 27.28
N ASP A 260 20.28 1.94 28.16
CA ASP A 260 19.56 2.45 29.33
C ASP A 260 20.51 2.91 30.45
N ASP A 261 19.95 3.43 31.55
CA ASP A 261 20.73 3.91 32.70
C ASP A 261 21.39 2.80 33.53
N SER A 262 21.00 1.55 33.27
CA SER A 262 21.55 0.33 33.85
C SER A 262 22.65 -0.30 32.97
N GLY A 263 22.92 0.31 31.81
CA GLY A 263 23.96 -0.09 30.87
C GLY A 263 23.56 -1.23 29.91
N ASN A 264 22.28 -1.58 29.82
CA ASN A 264 21.82 -2.56 28.83
C ASN A 264 21.71 -1.91 27.47
N VAL A 265 22.25 -2.59 26.46
CA VAL A 265 22.21 -2.13 25.07
C VAL A 265 21.10 -2.85 24.33
N SER A 266 20.25 -2.10 23.63
CA SER A 266 19.20 -2.62 22.77
C SER A 266 19.76 -3.47 21.63
N ASN A 267 18.92 -4.29 21.02
CA ASN A 267 19.24 -4.81 19.69
C ASN A 267 19.39 -3.62 18.72
N PRO A 268 20.40 -3.63 17.84
CA PRO A 268 20.59 -2.55 16.89
C PRO A 268 19.47 -2.53 15.84
N VAL A 269 18.97 -1.34 15.53
CA VAL A 269 18.01 -1.12 14.44
C VAL A 269 18.70 -0.43 13.27
N THR A 270 18.31 -0.75 12.04
CA THR A 270 18.95 -0.20 10.82
C THR A 270 17.96 0.39 9.83
N ALA A 271 18.35 1.48 9.17
CA ALA A 271 17.59 2.14 8.12
C ALA A 271 18.46 2.22 6.86
N THR A 272 17.86 1.87 5.72
CA THR A 272 18.51 1.99 4.41
C THR A 272 17.92 3.17 3.65
N VAL A 273 18.76 4.13 3.28
CA VAL A 273 18.34 5.30 2.50
C VAL A 273 19.06 5.28 1.16
N ARG A 274 18.31 5.20 0.05
CA ARG A 274 18.89 5.34 -1.30
C ARG A 274 18.72 6.77 -1.78
N VAL A 275 19.77 7.35 -2.33
CA VAL A 275 19.73 8.71 -2.88
C VAL A 275 19.94 8.66 -4.39
N TRP A 276 18.97 9.15 -5.14
CA TRP A 276 18.98 9.19 -6.61
C TRP A 276 19.25 10.59 -7.12
N ASP A 277 19.74 10.70 -8.35
CA ASP A 277 20.00 11.95 -9.06
C ASP A 277 19.29 11.90 -10.41
N SER A 278 18.31 12.77 -10.64
CA SER A 278 17.57 12.82 -11.92
C SER A 278 18.46 12.87 -13.15
N GLN A 279 19.63 13.52 -13.07
CA GLN A 279 20.52 13.67 -14.22
C GLN A 279 21.25 12.38 -14.58
N VAL A 280 21.27 11.41 -13.67
CA VAL A 280 22.01 10.15 -13.82
C VAL A 280 21.07 8.96 -13.84
N ASP A 281 20.07 8.93 -12.97
CA ASP A 281 19.24 7.76 -12.71
C ASP A 281 17.93 7.77 -13.50
N HIS A 282 17.46 8.93 -13.99
CA HIS A 282 16.29 9.02 -14.87
C HIS A 282 16.70 8.79 -16.32
N LYS A 283 16.53 7.55 -16.80
CA LYS A 283 16.88 7.16 -18.15
C LYS A 283 15.73 6.46 -18.84
N LEU A 284 15.64 6.67 -20.15
CA LEU A 284 14.93 5.77 -21.05
C LEU A 284 15.79 4.52 -21.21
N VAL A 285 15.31 3.40 -20.69
CA VAL A 285 16.04 2.12 -20.60
C VAL A 285 15.63 1.11 -21.66
N GLY A 286 14.60 1.41 -22.44
CA GLY A 286 14.22 0.64 -23.61
C GLY A 286 13.22 1.43 -24.45
N TYR A 287 13.38 1.38 -25.76
CA TYR A 287 12.51 2.05 -26.71
C TYR A 287 12.38 1.26 -28.02
N TRP A 288 11.24 0.58 -28.20
CA TRP A 288 10.89 -0.15 -29.42
C TRP A 288 9.76 0.57 -30.16
N PRO A 289 10.09 1.38 -31.19
CA PRO A 289 9.07 2.07 -32.00
C PRO A 289 8.41 1.16 -33.03
N PHE A 290 8.95 -0.03 -33.32
CA PHE A 290 8.45 -0.96 -34.34
C PHE A 290 8.47 -0.44 -35.80
N ASN A 291 9.32 0.55 -36.09
CA ASN A 291 9.40 1.21 -37.40
C ASN A 291 10.30 0.51 -38.44
N GLU A 292 10.66 -0.76 -38.25
CA GLU A 292 11.57 -1.46 -39.18
C GLU A 292 10.93 -1.82 -40.52
N GLY A 293 9.61 -2.06 -40.55
CA GLY A 293 8.84 -2.40 -41.75
C GLY A 293 9.10 -3.79 -42.34
N GLU A 294 10.22 -4.45 -42.02
CA GLU A 294 10.55 -5.82 -42.44
C GLU A 294 11.55 -6.52 -41.50
N GLY A 295 11.67 -7.85 -41.63
CA GLY A 295 12.59 -8.68 -40.85
C GLY A 295 12.00 -9.15 -39.52
N THR A 296 12.83 -9.74 -38.66
CA THR A 296 12.43 -10.30 -37.35
C THR A 296 13.09 -9.63 -36.14
N ILE A 297 13.89 -8.58 -36.39
CA ILE A 297 14.59 -7.83 -35.33
C ILE A 297 13.82 -6.54 -35.12
N VAL A 298 13.37 -6.32 -33.88
CA VAL A 298 12.80 -5.05 -33.43
C VAL A 298 13.89 -4.29 -32.69
N ARG A 299 14.28 -3.12 -33.20
CA ARG A 299 15.40 -2.35 -32.65
C ARG A 299 14.96 -1.55 -31.45
N ASP A 300 15.69 -1.74 -30.38
CA ASP A 300 15.76 -0.77 -29.30
C ASP A 300 16.55 0.46 -29.75
N LEU A 301 15.96 1.65 -29.62
CA LEU A 301 16.55 2.95 -29.91
C LEU A 301 16.96 3.72 -28.63
N ALA A 302 16.83 3.11 -27.46
CA ALA A 302 17.39 3.65 -26.22
C ALA A 302 18.93 3.58 -26.22
N GLY A 303 19.57 4.30 -25.29
CA GLY A 303 21.00 4.64 -25.34
C GLY A 303 21.99 3.48 -25.49
N ASP A 304 21.64 2.25 -25.08
CA ASP A 304 22.38 1.01 -25.33
C ASP A 304 21.39 -0.09 -25.74
N PRO A 305 21.43 -0.62 -26.98
CA PRO A 305 20.24 -1.23 -27.57
C PRO A 305 20.05 -2.72 -27.25
N ASP A 306 19.01 -3.04 -26.46
CA ASP A 306 18.51 -4.40 -26.26
C ASP A 306 17.49 -4.78 -27.34
N HIS A 307 17.97 -5.17 -28.52
CA HIS A 307 17.09 -5.52 -29.63
C HIS A 307 16.19 -6.73 -29.32
N GLY A 308 14.91 -6.60 -29.67
CA GLY A 308 13.93 -7.67 -29.61
C GLY A 308 14.02 -8.59 -30.83
N ILE A 309 13.67 -9.86 -30.63
CA ILE A 309 13.53 -10.86 -31.69
C ILE A 309 12.09 -11.34 -31.71
N MET A 310 11.47 -11.24 -32.88
CA MET A 310 10.12 -11.74 -33.12
C MET A 310 10.09 -13.27 -33.18
N GLY A 311 9.00 -13.85 -32.69
CA GLY A 311 8.76 -15.28 -32.74
C GLY A 311 7.29 -15.61 -32.48
N ASN A 312 6.93 -16.88 -32.59
CA ASN A 312 5.62 -17.40 -32.18
C ASN A 312 5.76 -18.78 -31.54
N PHE A 313 4.73 -19.21 -30.81
CA PHE A 313 4.72 -20.50 -30.12
C PHE A 313 5.03 -21.70 -31.04
N ASN A 314 4.57 -21.66 -32.30
CA ASN A 314 4.74 -22.77 -33.25
C ASN A 314 6.12 -22.78 -33.94
N ASN A 315 6.97 -21.77 -33.70
CA ASN A 315 8.23 -21.55 -34.40
C ASN A 315 8.08 -21.55 -35.94
N ASP A 316 6.99 -20.98 -36.43
CA ASP A 316 6.68 -20.85 -37.85
C ASP A 316 6.91 -19.40 -38.31
N PRO A 317 7.96 -19.08 -39.07
CA PRO A 317 8.28 -17.69 -39.43
C PRO A 317 7.17 -16.95 -40.18
N GLU A 318 6.24 -17.66 -40.83
CA GLU A 318 5.08 -17.04 -41.49
C GLU A 318 4.01 -16.54 -40.51
N LYS A 319 4.14 -16.90 -39.23
CA LYS A 319 3.23 -16.55 -38.13
C LYS A 319 3.88 -15.68 -37.06
N ASP A 320 5.10 -15.22 -37.29
CA ASP A 320 5.71 -14.21 -36.44
C ASP A 320 4.90 -12.91 -36.54
N PRO A 321 4.93 -12.04 -35.51
CA PRO A 321 4.35 -10.71 -35.61
C PRO A 321 4.84 -9.97 -36.86
N ASN A 322 3.96 -9.19 -37.48
CA ASN A 322 4.23 -8.51 -38.74
C ASN A 322 4.03 -7.00 -38.65
N PHE A 323 4.77 -6.24 -39.46
CA PHE A 323 4.63 -4.80 -39.52
C PHE A 323 3.38 -4.41 -40.31
N ILE A 324 2.63 -3.44 -39.78
CA ILE A 324 1.46 -2.81 -40.41
C ILE A 324 1.60 -1.28 -40.34
N GLU A 325 0.69 -0.53 -40.95
CA GLU A 325 0.65 0.94 -40.80
C GLU A 325 0.57 1.34 -39.32
N GLY A 326 1.49 2.20 -38.88
CA GLY A 326 1.61 2.60 -37.47
C GLY A 326 0.71 3.77 -37.08
N TRP A 327 0.62 4.03 -35.78
CA TRP A 327 -0.28 5.03 -35.21
C TRP A 327 0.37 6.41 -35.01
N ILE A 328 1.68 6.54 -35.22
CA ILE A 328 2.46 7.74 -34.87
C ILE A 328 2.95 8.46 -36.13
N PRO A 329 2.26 9.53 -36.60
CA PRO A 329 2.65 10.23 -37.82
C PRO A 329 4.01 10.92 -37.72
N ALA A 330 4.43 11.27 -36.50
CA ALA A 330 5.70 11.92 -36.22
C ALA A 330 6.90 11.08 -36.68
N ASP A 331 6.73 9.76 -36.83
CA ASP A 331 7.77 8.84 -37.31
C ASP A 331 8.00 8.94 -38.84
N GLY A 332 7.17 9.70 -39.55
CA GLY A 332 7.35 10.03 -40.96
C GLY A 332 7.06 8.86 -41.91
N GLU A 333 7.89 8.68 -42.94
CA GLU A 333 7.65 7.66 -43.98
C GLU A 333 7.84 6.21 -43.47
N ALA A 334 8.48 6.03 -42.33
CA ALA A 334 8.66 4.74 -41.66
C ALA A 334 7.81 4.72 -40.37
N ASN A 335 6.49 4.80 -40.52
CA ASN A 335 5.52 4.70 -39.44
C ASN A 335 4.85 3.32 -39.50
N TYR A 336 5.32 2.40 -38.66
CA TYR A 336 4.82 1.03 -38.58
C TYR A 336 4.50 0.65 -37.14
N ALA A 337 3.43 -0.12 -36.96
CA ALA A 337 3.13 -0.78 -35.70
C ALA A 337 3.37 -2.29 -35.84
N LEU A 338 3.50 -2.97 -34.70
CA LEU A 338 3.63 -4.42 -34.67
C LEU A 338 2.28 -5.09 -34.43
N HIS A 339 1.90 -5.96 -35.36
CA HIS A 339 0.67 -6.72 -35.30
C HIS A 339 0.92 -8.15 -34.80
N PHE A 340 0.25 -8.50 -33.72
CA PHE A 340 0.35 -9.79 -33.05
C PHE A 340 -0.86 -10.65 -33.41
N GLU A 341 -0.61 -11.73 -34.13
CA GLU A 341 -1.54 -12.83 -34.36
C GLU A 341 -0.86 -14.16 -34.04
N ASP A 342 -1.62 -15.27 -34.09
CA ASP A 342 -1.08 -16.64 -34.05
C ASP A 342 -0.11 -16.96 -32.90
N TYR A 343 -0.34 -16.35 -31.72
CA TYR A 343 0.47 -16.53 -30.51
C TYR A 343 1.92 -16.03 -30.67
N GLY A 344 2.07 -14.92 -31.38
CA GLY A 344 3.32 -14.19 -31.56
C GLY A 344 3.81 -13.46 -30.30
N TYR A 345 5.10 -13.17 -30.26
CA TYR A 345 5.77 -12.41 -29.20
C TYR A 345 7.03 -11.70 -29.74
N VAL A 346 7.49 -10.69 -29.00
CA VAL A 346 8.88 -10.18 -29.12
C VAL A 346 9.62 -10.58 -27.85
N GLN A 347 10.75 -11.27 -28.00
CA GLN A 347 11.64 -11.63 -26.90
C GLN A 347 12.82 -10.65 -26.88
N VAL A 348 13.01 -9.97 -25.76
CA VAL A 348 14.13 -9.06 -25.49
C VAL A 348 14.95 -9.64 -24.35
N THR A 349 16.23 -9.92 -24.60
CA THR A 349 17.13 -10.50 -23.60
C THR A 349 18.22 -9.51 -23.21
N PRO A 350 18.12 -8.96 -21.98
CA PRO A 350 19.18 -8.34 -21.21
C PRO A 350 20.62 -8.57 -21.67
N ASP A 351 21.45 -7.62 -22.14
CA ASP A 351 22.91 -7.90 -22.15
C ASP A 351 23.48 -7.78 -20.73
N PRO A 352 23.78 -8.91 -20.04
CA PRO A 352 24.20 -8.85 -18.64
C PRO A 352 25.59 -8.23 -18.42
N ASN A 353 26.35 -7.91 -19.48
CA ASN A 353 27.70 -7.37 -19.38
C ASN A 353 27.82 -5.90 -19.77
N SER A 354 26.71 -5.22 -20.12
CA SER A 354 26.81 -3.79 -20.40
C SER A 354 27.19 -3.01 -19.13
N VAL A 355 28.20 -2.14 -19.24
CA VAL A 355 28.75 -1.32 -18.15
C VAL A 355 28.40 0.17 -18.30
N THR A 356 27.79 0.55 -19.41
CA THR A 356 27.30 1.91 -19.73
C THR A 356 25.85 2.13 -19.32
N ASP A 357 25.39 1.28 -18.42
CA ASP A 357 24.15 0.60 -18.58
C ASP A 357 23.11 0.98 -17.52
N PRO A 358 21.89 1.33 -17.93
CA PRO A 358 20.71 1.18 -17.12
C PRO A 358 19.87 0.01 -17.64
N ASN A 359 20.42 -1.20 -17.73
CA ASN A 359 19.68 -2.34 -18.22
C ASN A 359 18.45 -2.46 -17.32
N LEU A 360 17.47 -3.23 -17.80
CA LEU A 360 16.45 -3.80 -16.93
C LEU A 360 17.05 -4.63 -15.76
N THR A 361 18.35 -4.59 -15.48
CA THR A 361 19.01 -5.14 -14.29
C THR A 361 19.05 -4.20 -13.07
N ASN A 362 18.84 -2.87 -13.23
CA ASN A 362 18.91 -1.92 -12.11
C ASN A 362 17.71 -0.96 -12.04
N LEU A 363 16.57 -1.48 -11.58
CA LEU A 363 15.31 -0.72 -11.37
C LEU A 363 15.13 -0.38 -9.88
N ASP A 364 16.11 0.32 -9.33
CA ASP A 364 16.25 0.56 -7.89
C ASP A 364 15.43 1.74 -7.36
N PHE A 365 14.85 2.56 -8.24
CA PHE A 365 14.12 3.79 -7.86
C PHE A 365 12.69 3.82 -8.39
N GLY A 366 12.45 3.21 -9.54
CA GLY A 366 11.11 3.11 -10.12
C GLY A 366 11.13 2.45 -11.48
N ILE A 367 9.97 2.44 -12.13
CA ILE A 367 9.79 1.99 -13.50
C ILE A 367 8.58 2.73 -14.10
N SER A 368 8.68 3.07 -15.38
CA SER A 368 7.49 3.36 -16.19
C SER A 368 7.47 2.49 -17.43
N VAL A 369 6.29 1.99 -17.77
CA VAL A 369 6.01 1.24 -18.99
C VAL A 369 4.95 2.00 -19.77
N ALA A 370 5.27 2.44 -20.99
CA ALA A 370 4.34 3.14 -21.86
C ALA A 370 4.26 2.47 -23.23
N ALA A 371 3.07 2.40 -23.82
CA ALA A 371 2.86 1.87 -25.17
C ALA A 371 1.52 2.33 -25.73
N TRP A 372 1.43 2.40 -27.06
CA TRP A 372 0.16 2.42 -27.78
C TRP A 372 -0.34 1.00 -27.98
N VAL A 373 -1.63 0.77 -27.74
CA VAL A 373 -2.27 -0.56 -27.81
C VAL A 373 -3.59 -0.49 -28.56
N ASN A 374 -3.79 -1.42 -29.50
CA ASN A 374 -5.08 -1.70 -30.11
C ASN A 374 -5.36 -3.20 -30.05
N ALA A 375 -5.96 -3.64 -28.96
CA ALA A 375 -6.29 -5.05 -28.77
C ALA A 375 -7.56 -5.44 -29.55
N TYR A 376 -7.59 -6.60 -30.19
CA TYR A 376 -8.81 -7.11 -30.83
C TYR A 376 -9.92 -7.47 -29.84
N ASP A 377 -9.51 -7.89 -28.65
CA ASP A 377 -10.36 -8.21 -27.52
C ASP A 377 -9.51 -8.24 -26.24
N TRP A 378 -10.19 -8.17 -25.10
CA TRP A 378 -9.60 -8.28 -23.78
C TRP A 378 -9.89 -9.63 -23.11
N ASN A 379 -9.92 -10.74 -23.86
CA ASN A 379 -10.20 -12.06 -23.27
C ASN A 379 -8.96 -12.68 -22.60
N GLY A 380 -9.19 -13.37 -21.48
CA GLY A 380 -8.12 -14.05 -20.76
C GLY A 380 -7.13 -13.06 -20.15
N ASN A 381 -5.85 -13.19 -20.47
CA ASN A 381 -4.77 -12.58 -19.71
C ASN A 381 -3.84 -11.73 -20.59
N ARG A 382 -4.40 -11.02 -21.58
CA ARG A 382 -3.65 -10.40 -22.69
C ARG A 382 -2.47 -9.59 -22.16
N ARG A 383 -1.26 -9.86 -22.66
CA ARG A 383 -0.02 -9.24 -22.22
C ARG A 383 0.36 -8.09 -23.14
N ILE A 384 0.55 -6.90 -22.59
CA ILE A 384 1.20 -5.81 -23.32
C ILE A 384 2.71 -5.99 -23.18
N ALA A 385 3.19 -6.01 -21.93
CA ALA A 385 4.61 -6.21 -21.61
C ALA A 385 4.78 -6.95 -20.30
N GLN A 386 5.78 -7.83 -20.23
CA GLN A 386 6.14 -8.53 -19.00
C GLN A 386 7.64 -8.76 -18.94
N PHE A 387 8.26 -8.36 -17.83
CA PHE A 387 9.68 -8.58 -17.58
C PHE A 387 9.86 -9.50 -16.38
N GLY A 388 10.54 -10.63 -16.59
CA GLY A 388 10.66 -11.65 -15.55
C GLY A 388 11.29 -12.96 -16.02
N ASN A 389 10.88 -14.07 -15.40
CA ASN A 389 11.42 -15.40 -15.68
C ASN A 389 10.41 -16.24 -16.47
N ASP A 390 10.91 -17.04 -17.41
CA ASP A 390 10.11 -17.96 -18.25
C ASP A 390 9.42 -19.11 -17.47
N THR A 391 9.88 -19.42 -16.27
CA THR A 391 9.51 -20.63 -15.52
C THR A 391 8.65 -20.39 -14.28
N ASN A 392 8.74 -19.20 -13.69
CA ASN A 392 8.02 -18.87 -12.46
C ASN A 392 7.56 -17.42 -12.52
N ASP A 393 6.24 -17.23 -12.56
CA ASP A 393 5.69 -15.88 -12.57
C ASP A 393 5.96 -15.14 -11.27
N ASP A 394 6.14 -15.81 -10.12
CA ASP A 394 6.30 -15.17 -8.81
C ASP A 394 7.68 -14.49 -8.62
N VAL A 395 8.47 -14.41 -9.68
CA VAL A 395 9.72 -13.64 -9.71
C VAL A 395 9.74 -12.61 -10.84
N ASN A 396 8.61 -12.36 -11.51
CA ASN A 396 8.57 -11.32 -12.55
C ASN A 396 8.57 -9.93 -11.91
N ILE A 397 9.38 -9.06 -12.48
CA ILE A 397 9.64 -7.72 -11.99
C ILE A 397 8.45 -6.81 -12.23
N PHE A 398 7.97 -6.77 -13.47
CA PHE A 398 6.74 -6.05 -13.80
C PHE A 398 5.90 -6.80 -14.83
N ARG A 399 4.60 -6.48 -14.82
CA ARG A 399 3.63 -6.98 -15.80
C ARG A 399 2.60 -5.88 -16.06
N LEU A 400 2.40 -5.53 -17.33
CA LEU A 400 1.30 -4.71 -17.82
C LEU A 400 0.41 -5.60 -18.70
N LEU A 401 -0.80 -5.88 -18.21
CA LEU A 401 -1.66 -6.91 -18.77
C LEU A 401 -3.13 -6.62 -18.49
N ARG A 402 -4.01 -7.36 -19.16
CA ARG A 402 -5.37 -7.59 -18.68
C ARG A 402 -5.40 -8.78 -17.73
N GLU A 403 -6.03 -8.64 -16.57
CA GLU A 403 -6.29 -9.73 -15.62
C GLU A 403 -7.53 -9.37 -14.79
N ASP A 404 -8.35 -10.36 -14.42
CA ASP A 404 -9.57 -10.16 -13.61
C ASP A 404 -10.53 -9.07 -14.13
N ASN A 405 -10.62 -8.94 -15.46
CA ASN A 405 -11.45 -7.94 -16.14
C ASN A 405 -11.03 -6.47 -15.92
N SER A 406 -9.77 -6.26 -15.57
CA SER A 406 -9.16 -4.95 -15.41
C SER A 406 -7.86 -4.86 -16.21
N LEU A 407 -7.47 -3.64 -16.58
CA LEU A 407 -6.08 -3.37 -16.90
C LEU A 407 -5.32 -3.38 -15.57
N ARG A 408 -4.25 -4.18 -15.52
CA ARG A 408 -3.47 -4.41 -14.31
C ARG A 408 -2.02 -4.08 -14.57
N PHE A 409 -1.43 -3.32 -13.65
CA PHE A 409 0.02 -3.20 -13.52
C PHE A 409 0.46 -3.85 -12.21
N ILE A 410 1.44 -4.75 -12.29
CA ILE A 410 2.11 -5.33 -11.13
C ILE A 410 3.57 -4.91 -11.22
N ALA A 411 4.10 -4.31 -10.15
CA ALA A 411 5.50 -3.89 -10.03
C ALA A 411 6.12 -4.54 -8.78
N SER A 412 6.16 -5.87 -8.76
CA SER A 412 6.82 -6.65 -7.71
C SER A 412 6.91 -8.13 -8.12
N PRO A 413 8.01 -8.81 -7.75
CA PRO A 413 8.09 -10.27 -7.83
C PRO A 413 6.99 -10.95 -7.01
N PHE A 414 6.66 -10.44 -5.82
CA PHE A 414 5.74 -11.07 -4.87
C PHE A 414 4.27 -10.75 -5.10
N ARG A 415 3.93 -10.03 -6.18
CA ARG A 415 2.57 -9.57 -6.50
C ARG A 415 1.90 -8.79 -5.37
N ASP A 416 2.68 -8.13 -4.51
CA ASP A 416 2.20 -7.31 -3.38
C ASP A 416 2.19 -5.80 -3.71
N ARG A 417 2.54 -5.45 -4.95
CA ARG A 417 2.50 -4.10 -5.51
C ARG A 417 1.75 -4.16 -6.83
N MET A 418 0.46 -3.83 -6.81
CA MET A 418 -0.38 -3.85 -8.00
C MET A 418 -1.47 -2.78 -7.97
N LEU A 419 -1.93 -2.39 -9.15
CA LEU A 419 -3.11 -1.55 -9.34
C LEU A 419 -3.98 -2.15 -10.45
N ASN A 420 -5.29 -2.12 -10.24
CA ASN A 420 -6.31 -2.46 -11.23
C ASN A 420 -7.09 -1.22 -11.60
N VAL A 421 -7.27 -0.97 -12.90
CA VAL A 421 -8.14 0.08 -13.42
C VAL A 421 -9.12 -0.51 -14.46
N PRO A 422 -10.24 0.18 -14.77
CA PRO A 422 -11.14 -0.25 -15.83
C PRO A 422 -10.42 -0.50 -17.15
N LEU A 423 -10.90 -1.47 -17.93
CA LEU A 423 -10.42 -1.68 -19.30
C LEU A 423 -10.98 -0.59 -20.21
N PHE A 424 -10.17 -0.20 -21.19
CA PHE A 424 -10.60 0.64 -22.30
C PHE A 424 -11.16 -0.23 -23.46
N PRO A 425 -11.97 0.35 -24.36
CA PRO A 425 -12.55 -0.36 -25.50
C PRO A 425 -11.50 -1.12 -26.34
N ALA A 426 -11.91 -2.26 -26.89
CA ALA A 426 -11.09 -3.00 -27.84
C ALA A 426 -11.29 -2.46 -29.26
N LYS A 427 -10.37 -2.79 -30.17
CA LYS A 427 -10.37 -2.44 -31.60
C LYS A 427 -10.19 -0.95 -31.88
N GLN A 428 -9.62 -0.23 -30.92
CA GLN A 428 -9.30 1.18 -30.98
C GLN A 428 -7.89 1.38 -30.40
N TRP A 429 -7.18 2.38 -30.90
CA TRP A 429 -5.87 2.73 -30.37
C TRP A 429 -6.03 3.54 -29.09
N HIS A 430 -5.38 3.08 -28.04
CA HIS A 430 -5.28 3.79 -26.77
C HIS A 430 -3.83 3.82 -26.33
N HIS A 431 -3.42 4.92 -25.71
CA HIS A 431 -2.12 5.01 -25.07
C HIS A 431 -2.25 4.56 -23.62
N VAL A 432 -1.34 3.71 -23.16
CA VAL A 432 -1.28 3.27 -21.76
C VAL A 432 0.09 3.57 -21.20
N ALA A 433 0.13 4.20 -20.03
CA ALA A 433 1.35 4.33 -19.25
C ALA A 433 1.11 3.87 -17.81
N ALA A 434 1.98 3.01 -17.29
CA ALA A 434 1.98 2.61 -15.89
C ALA A 434 3.30 3.00 -15.24
N THR A 435 3.24 3.67 -14.10
CA THR A 435 4.41 4.18 -13.36
C THR A 435 4.46 3.57 -11.97
N TYR A 436 5.66 3.38 -11.44
CA TYR A 436 5.91 2.96 -10.07
C TYR A 436 7.15 3.67 -9.53
N ASP A 437 7.03 4.33 -8.37
CA ASP A 437 8.13 5.07 -7.73
C ASP A 437 8.72 4.32 -6.51
N GLY A 438 8.34 3.06 -6.31
CA GLY A 438 8.66 2.27 -5.13
C GLY A 438 7.60 2.31 -4.02
N LYS A 439 6.69 3.28 -4.02
CA LYS A 439 5.58 3.45 -3.05
C LYS A 439 4.22 3.69 -3.68
N SER A 440 4.15 4.23 -4.89
CA SER A 440 2.93 4.59 -5.58
C SER A 440 2.92 3.96 -6.96
N ILE A 441 1.83 3.30 -7.33
CA ILE A 441 1.56 2.92 -8.71
C ILE A 441 0.51 3.86 -9.27
N LYS A 442 0.75 4.41 -10.47
CA LYS A 442 -0.26 5.12 -11.25
C LYS A 442 -0.42 4.47 -12.62
N ILE A 443 -1.65 4.38 -13.11
CA ILE A 443 -1.96 3.96 -14.49
C ILE A 443 -2.68 5.12 -15.17
N TYR A 444 -2.21 5.46 -16.36
CA TYR A 444 -2.76 6.46 -17.26
C TYR A 444 -3.28 5.76 -18.52
N VAL A 445 -4.45 6.19 -18.99
CA VAL A 445 -5.05 5.76 -20.26
C VAL A 445 -5.39 7.02 -21.04
N ASP A 446 -4.92 7.10 -22.28
CA ASP A 446 -5.08 8.25 -23.17
C ASP A 446 -4.63 9.58 -22.55
N GLY A 447 -3.67 9.52 -21.62
CA GLY A 447 -3.12 10.67 -20.91
C GLY A 447 -3.86 11.02 -19.62
N ALA A 448 -5.09 10.54 -19.42
CA ALA A 448 -5.83 10.73 -18.18
C ALA A 448 -5.40 9.73 -17.10
N LEU A 449 -5.36 10.17 -15.83
CA LEU A 449 -5.10 9.28 -14.69
C LEU A 449 -6.29 8.34 -14.48
N ALA A 450 -6.11 7.05 -14.79
CA ALA A 450 -7.14 6.03 -14.60
C ALA A 450 -7.19 5.51 -13.15
N GLY A 451 -6.09 5.63 -12.40
CA GLY A 451 -6.07 5.28 -10.98
C GLY A 451 -4.69 5.42 -10.34
N THR A 452 -4.68 5.41 -9.01
CA THR A 452 -3.47 5.43 -8.17
C THR A 452 -3.60 4.43 -7.01
N GLN A 453 -2.48 3.85 -6.58
CA GLN A 453 -2.39 3.03 -5.38
C GLN A 453 -1.10 3.35 -4.62
N GLU A 454 -1.25 3.84 -3.39
CA GLU A 454 -0.16 4.11 -2.45
C GLU A 454 0.14 2.89 -1.56
N PHE A 455 1.40 2.73 -1.17
CA PHE A 455 1.89 1.68 -0.30
C PHE A 455 2.72 2.28 0.85
N GLU A 456 2.51 1.79 2.06
CA GLU A 456 3.19 2.27 3.27
C GLU A 456 4.72 2.12 3.20
N THR A 457 5.18 1.04 2.55
CA THR A 457 6.60 0.67 2.52
C THR A 457 7.19 0.77 1.11
N TYR A 458 8.35 1.41 1.06
CA TYR A 458 9.17 1.48 -0.15
C TYR A 458 9.67 0.10 -0.57
N ARG A 459 9.61 -0.22 -1.87
CA ARG A 459 10.16 -1.45 -2.43
C ARG A 459 10.84 -1.24 -3.78
N ALA A 460 12.15 -1.50 -3.84
CA ALA A 460 12.89 -1.54 -5.08
C ALA A 460 12.70 -2.89 -5.80
N LEU A 461 12.72 -2.87 -7.12
CA LEU A 461 12.35 -4.01 -7.96
C LEU A 461 13.45 -5.08 -8.09
N HIS A 462 14.72 -4.71 -7.89
CA HIS A 462 15.92 -5.59 -7.95
C HIS A 462 15.82 -6.75 -8.94
N PRO A 463 15.88 -6.46 -10.25
CA PRO A 463 15.97 -7.50 -11.26
C PRO A 463 17.23 -8.36 -11.12
N TYR A 464 17.18 -9.59 -11.63
CA TYR A 464 18.30 -10.53 -11.59
C TYR A 464 18.76 -10.93 -13.00
N VAL A 465 20.03 -11.32 -13.11
CA VAL A 465 20.61 -11.80 -14.37
C VAL A 465 19.81 -12.98 -14.93
N GLY A 466 19.51 -12.92 -16.23
CA GLY A 466 18.80 -13.97 -16.96
C GLY A 466 17.28 -13.76 -17.07
N GLN A 467 16.75 -12.65 -16.56
CA GLN A 467 15.37 -12.24 -16.84
C GLN A 467 15.22 -11.74 -18.28
N THR A 468 14.03 -11.94 -18.84
CA THR A 468 13.70 -11.64 -20.24
C THR A 468 12.45 -10.78 -20.27
N LEU A 469 12.45 -9.77 -21.14
CA LEU A 469 11.26 -8.97 -21.43
C LEU A 469 10.55 -9.64 -22.60
N TYR A 470 9.26 -9.89 -22.43
CA TYR A 470 8.36 -10.25 -23.51
C TYR A 470 7.39 -9.13 -23.76
N ILE A 471 7.28 -8.74 -25.03
CA ILE A 471 6.24 -7.85 -25.53
C ILE A 471 5.21 -8.73 -26.24
N GLY A 472 3.94 -8.53 -25.91
CA GLY A 472 2.83 -9.26 -26.51
C GLY A 472 2.62 -10.69 -25.98
N ALA A 473 3.39 -11.18 -25.00
CA ALA A 473 3.16 -12.51 -24.42
C ALA A 473 3.67 -12.63 -22.99
N LYS A 474 3.22 -13.68 -22.29
CA LYS A 474 3.73 -14.02 -20.95
C LYS A 474 5.17 -14.53 -21.03
N ASN A 475 5.43 -15.48 -21.91
CA ASN A 475 6.74 -15.93 -22.36
C ASN A 475 6.56 -16.85 -23.58
N LYS A 476 7.67 -17.28 -24.21
CA LYS A 476 7.64 -18.14 -25.40
C LYS A 476 7.16 -19.58 -25.20
N ASN A 477 7.09 -20.06 -23.96
CA ASN A 477 6.83 -21.47 -23.64
C ASN A 477 5.38 -21.74 -23.23
N VAL A 478 4.52 -20.71 -23.20
CA VAL A 478 3.12 -20.86 -22.75
C VAL A 478 2.30 -21.60 -23.81
N ASP A 479 1.72 -22.74 -23.43
CA ASP A 479 0.87 -23.52 -24.34
C ASP A 479 -0.45 -22.79 -24.64
N PRO A 480 -0.69 -22.30 -25.87
CA PRO A 480 -1.89 -21.59 -26.23
C PRO A 480 -3.14 -22.47 -26.25
N ALA A 481 -3.00 -23.80 -26.27
CA ALA A 481 -4.16 -24.70 -26.14
C ALA A 481 -4.78 -24.62 -24.74
N GLN A 482 -3.99 -24.27 -23.73
CA GLN A 482 -4.43 -24.12 -22.35
C GLN A 482 -4.63 -22.66 -21.95
N TYR A 483 -3.76 -21.76 -22.45
CA TYR A 483 -3.73 -20.35 -22.05
C TYR A 483 -3.64 -19.42 -23.28
N PRO A 484 -4.62 -19.46 -24.21
CA PRO A 484 -4.58 -18.63 -25.41
C PRO A 484 -4.58 -17.12 -25.09
N GLY A 485 -5.18 -16.75 -23.96
CA GLY A 485 -5.25 -15.37 -23.50
C GLY A 485 -3.94 -14.82 -22.93
N ASP A 486 -2.88 -15.62 -22.73
CA ASP A 486 -1.58 -15.12 -22.25
C ASP A 486 -0.73 -14.47 -23.38
N TYR A 487 -1.26 -14.45 -24.62
CA TYR A 487 -0.71 -13.79 -25.80
C TYR A 487 -1.58 -12.60 -26.21
N MET A 488 -0.97 -11.52 -26.70
CA MET A 488 -1.67 -10.41 -27.33
C MET A 488 -2.27 -10.85 -28.67
N PHE A 489 -3.48 -10.35 -28.97
CA PHE A 489 -4.00 -10.33 -30.33
C PHE A 489 -4.48 -8.92 -30.60
N GLY A 490 -3.86 -8.28 -31.59
CA GLY A 490 -4.03 -6.87 -31.88
C GLY A 490 -2.70 -6.22 -32.21
N MET A 491 -2.60 -4.92 -32.02
CA MET A 491 -1.46 -4.11 -32.42
C MET A 491 -0.82 -3.45 -31.20
N LEU A 492 0.51 -3.33 -31.22
CA LEU A 492 1.27 -2.49 -30.30
C LEU A 492 2.14 -1.53 -31.10
N ASP A 493 2.32 -0.34 -30.57
CA ASP A 493 3.20 0.67 -31.14
C ASP A 493 3.99 1.36 -30.02
N ASP A 494 5.19 1.83 -30.32
CA ASP A 494 5.95 2.79 -29.50
C ASP A 494 6.17 2.41 -28.02
N LEU A 495 6.62 1.18 -27.76
CA LEU A 495 6.83 0.69 -26.40
C LEU A 495 8.09 1.31 -25.78
N ARG A 496 7.92 1.95 -24.61
CA ARG A 496 9.00 2.59 -23.85
C ARG A 496 9.07 2.09 -22.41
N LEU A 497 10.30 1.99 -21.91
CA LEU A 497 10.62 1.69 -20.53
C LEU A 497 11.51 2.79 -19.94
N TYR A 498 11.14 3.32 -18.79
CA TYR A 498 11.89 4.34 -18.07
C TYR A 498 12.30 3.81 -16.69
N SER A 499 13.52 4.10 -16.23
CA SER A 499 14.00 3.71 -14.89
C SER A 499 13.40 4.53 -13.73
N TYR A 500 12.38 5.35 -14.02
CA TYR A 500 11.77 6.29 -13.10
C TYR A 500 10.28 6.47 -13.41
N PRO A 501 9.47 6.93 -12.45
CA PRO A 501 8.08 7.33 -12.71
C PRO A 501 8.04 8.59 -13.58
N ILE A 502 7.55 8.48 -14.82
CA ILE A 502 7.32 9.65 -15.68
C ILE A 502 6.14 10.48 -15.15
N ASP A 503 6.18 11.79 -15.34
CA ASP A 503 5.11 12.70 -14.91
C ASP A 503 3.98 12.82 -15.95
N GLU A 504 2.90 13.49 -15.56
CA GLU A 504 1.70 13.67 -16.39
C GLU A 504 1.97 14.45 -17.68
N GLU A 505 2.88 15.43 -17.62
CA GLU A 505 3.31 16.18 -18.80
C GLU A 505 4.04 15.28 -19.80
N THR A 506 4.96 14.44 -19.32
CA THR A 506 5.63 13.45 -20.15
C THR A 506 4.62 12.47 -20.73
N VAL A 507 3.71 11.90 -19.92
CA VAL A 507 2.66 11.00 -20.41
C VAL A 507 1.85 11.68 -21.51
N ARG A 508 1.38 12.91 -21.29
CA ARG A 508 0.63 13.67 -22.29
C ARG A 508 1.42 13.88 -23.57
N SER A 509 2.71 14.19 -23.48
CA SER A 509 3.57 14.33 -24.65
C SER A 509 3.67 13.03 -25.45
N LEU A 510 3.65 11.86 -24.80
CA LEU A 510 3.66 10.57 -25.50
C LEU A 510 2.35 10.31 -26.25
N VAL A 511 1.23 10.72 -25.66
CA VAL A 511 -0.09 10.63 -26.28
C VAL A 511 -0.18 11.56 -27.49
N GLN A 512 0.34 12.78 -27.39
CA GLN A 512 0.32 13.77 -28.48
C GLN A 512 1.17 13.40 -29.71
N MET A 513 1.99 12.33 -29.63
CA MET A 513 2.70 11.81 -30.80
C MET A 513 1.82 10.95 -31.70
N GLY A 514 0.75 10.37 -31.15
CA GLY A 514 -0.21 9.56 -31.91
C GLY A 514 -1.06 10.39 -32.86
N LEU A 515 -1.83 9.72 -33.71
CA LEU A 515 -2.80 10.37 -34.59
C LEU A 515 -3.90 11.10 -33.81
N ASN A 516 -4.39 10.46 -32.75
CA ASN A 516 -5.39 10.99 -31.81
C ASN A 516 -5.45 10.14 -30.53
N SER A 517 -6.15 10.65 -29.51
CA SER A 517 -6.53 9.95 -28.28
C SER A 517 -8.01 10.19 -27.97
N ALA A 518 -8.70 9.20 -27.42
CA ALA A 518 -10.08 9.41 -26.99
C ALA A 518 -10.16 10.43 -25.82
N PRO A 519 -11.14 11.35 -25.82
CA PRO A 519 -11.34 12.24 -24.70
C PRO A 519 -11.92 11.49 -23.50
N VAL A 520 -11.63 11.93 -22.30
CA VAL A 520 -12.05 11.27 -21.05
C VAL A 520 -12.91 12.24 -20.23
N ILE A 521 -14.09 11.79 -19.80
CA ILE A 521 -14.89 12.51 -18.81
C ILE A 521 -14.22 12.29 -17.45
N VAL A 522 -13.58 13.33 -16.91
CA VAL A 522 -12.93 13.32 -15.60
C VAL A 522 -13.98 13.42 -14.49
N GLY A 523 -15.02 14.23 -14.73
CA GLY A 523 -16.10 14.41 -13.78
C GLY A 523 -17.26 15.21 -14.37
N VAL A 524 -18.41 15.10 -13.71
CA VAL A 524 -19.58 15.96 -13.94
C VAL A 524 -19.94 16.60 -12.61
N ASP A 525 -19.88 17.93 -12.56
CA ASP A 525 -20.39 18.71 -11.43
C ASP A 525 -21.90 18.91 -11.60
N ALA A 526 -22.65 18.16 -10.80
CA ALA A 526 -24.08 18.25 -10.67
C ALA A 526 -24.49 17.89 -9.22
N PRO A 527 -25.47 18.57 -8.63
CA PRO A 527 -25.91 18.28 -7.27
C PRO A 527 -26.64 16.94 -7.20
N GLU A 528 -26.35 16.14 -6.15
CA GLU A 528 -27.07 14.89 -5.88
C GLU A 528 -28.57 15.13 -5.58
N SER A 529 -28.89 16.27 -4.99
CA SER A 529 -30.26 16.68 -4.72
C SER A 529 -30.46 18.19 -4.79
N ILE A 530 -31.68 18.61 -5.13
CA ILE A 530 -32.07 20.02 -5.15
C ILE A 530 -33.44 20.21 -4.49
N ILE A 531 -33.65 21.36 -3.86
CA ILE A 531 -34.97 21.78 -3.36
C ILE A 531 -35.66 22.65 -4.41
N LEU A 532 -36.81 22.20 -4.89
CA LEU A 532 -37.61 22.90 -5.89
C LEU A 532 -38.30 24.13 -5.29
N LYS A 533 -37.81 25.33 -5.61
CA LYS A 533 -38.36 26.63 -5.20
C LYS A 533 -39.17 27.28 -6.34
N GLY A 534 -40.24 26.62 -6.76
CA GLY A 534 -40.93 26.98 -8.00
C GLY A 534 -40.16 26.46 -9.20
N GLU A 535 -39.81 27.31 -10.16
CA GLU A 535 -38.87 26.96 -11.23
C GLU A 535 -37.45 27.14 -10.71
N THR A 536 -36.65 26.07 -10.73
CA THR A 536 -35.27 26.10 -10.21
C THR A 536 -34.30 25.72 -11.31
N THR A 537 -33.33 26.59 -11.57
CA THR A 537 -32.28 26.39 -12.57
C THR A 537 -30.94 26.20 -11.87
N ILE A 538 -30.20 25.19 -12.31
CA ILE A 538 -28.83 24.90 -11.88
C ILE A 538 -27.93 24.78 -13.11
N VAL A 539 -26.64 24.99 -12.93
CA VAL A 539 -25.65 24.75 -13.98
C VAL A 539 -25.10 23.35 -13.75
N PHE A 540 -25.18 22.49 -14.76
CA PHE A 540 -24.32 21.32 -14.84
C PHE A 540 -23.01 21.73 -15.50
N SER A 541 -21.91 21.08 -15.16
CA SER A 541 -20.67 21.21 -15.94
C SER A 541 -19.93 19.90 -16.05
N ALA A 542 -19.38 19.62 -17.22
CA ALA A 542 -18.51 18.49 -17.46
C ALA A 542 -17.05 18.93 -17.49
N GLU A 543 -16.20 18.21 -16.76
CA GLU A 543 -14.75 18.28 -16.88
C GLU A 543 -14.29 17.16 -17.81
N VAL A 544 -13.75 17.55 -18.96
CA VAL A 544 -13.27 16.63 -20.00
C VAL A 544 -11.78 16.86 -20.19
N PHE A 545 -11.01 15.79 -20.12
CA PHE A 545 -9.61 15.77 -20.47
C PHE A 545 -9.47 15.23 -21.89
N ASP A 546 -8.75 15.97 -22.73
CA ASP A 546 -8.26 15.46 -24.00
C ASP A 546 -6.78 15.82 -24.14
N ALA A 547 -5.98 14.85 -24.58
CA ALA A 547 -4.53 15.06 -24.67
C ALA A 547 -4.16 15.92 -25.87
N HIS A 548 -4.95 15.90 -26.95
CA HIS A 548 -4.69 16.63 -28.20
C HIS A 548 -5.27 18.05 -28.21
N ASP A 549 -6.02 18.42 -27.17
CA ASP A 549 -6.79 19.67 -27.07
C ASP A 549 -7.79 19.85 -28.23
N ASP A 550 -8.41 18.76 -28.67
CA ASP A 550 -9.43 18.78 -29.71
C ASP A 550 -10.73 19.45 -29.24
N GLU A 551 -11.54 19.93 -30.18
CA GLU A 551 -12.84 20.53 -29.87
C GLU A 551 -13.85 19.45 -29.48
N ILE A 552 -14.30 19.49 -28.22
CA ILE A 552 -15.25 18.52 -27.69
C ILE A 552 -16.70 18.90 -28.02
N GLN A 553 -17.41 17.94 -28.61
CA GLN A 553 -18.85 17.96 -28.78
C GLN A 553 -19.53 17.31 -27.57
N TYR A 554 -20.55 17.96 -27.04
CA TYR A 554 -21.33 17.48 -25.90
C TYR A 554 -22.72 17.04 -26.36
N ASN A 555 -23.32 16.08 -25.67
CA ASN A 555 -24.72 15.74 -25.83
C ASN A 555 -25.31 15.30 -24.49
N TRP A 556 -26.02 16.21 -23.84
CA TRP A 556 -26.75 15.96 -22.60
C TRP A 556 -28.16 15.43 -22.90
N MET A 557 -28.53 14.35 -22.23
CA MET A 557 -29.88 13.79 -22.31
C MET A 557 -30.42 13.37 -20.95
N GLN A 558 -31.74 13.51 -20.77
CA GLN A 558 -32.46 12.90 -19.66
C GLN A 558 -32.85 11.46 -20.07
N THR A 559 -32.41 10.47 -19.30
CA THR A 559 -32.74 9.05 -19.52
C THR A 559 -33.88 8.56 -18.63
N TYR A 560 -34.13 9.23 -17.50
CA TYR A 560 -35.26 8.92 -16.62
C TYR A 560 -35.81 10.17 -15.92
N PRO A 561 -37.14 10.28 -15.74
CA PRO A 561 -38.15 9.53 -16.49
C PRO A 561 -38.07 9.90 -17.97
N ASP A 562 -38.75 9.16 -18.85
CA ASP A 562 -38.79 9.52 -20.27
C ASP A 562 -39.35 10.95 -20.41
N PRO A 563 -38.60 11.91 -20.99
CA PRO A 563 -39.05 13.30 -21.11
C PRO A 563 -40.27 13.47 -22.02
N GLU A 564 -40.60 12.50 -22.88
CA GLU A 564 -41.80 12.53 -23.73
C GLU A 564 -43.06 12.05 -22.98
N GLU A 565 -42.91 11.18 -21.98
CA GLU A 565 -44.02 10.55 -21.26
C GLU A 565 -44.19 11.06 -19.81
N GLY A 566 -43.15 11.67 -19.25
CA GLY A 566 -43.05 12.04 -17.85
C GLY A 566 -42.65 13.50 -17.60
N GLN A 567 -42.12 13.75 -16.40
CA GLN A 567 -41.53 15.05 -16.05
C GLN A 567 -40.22 15.27 -16.82
N ALA A 568 -40.05 16.45 -17.41
CA ALA A 568 -38.87 16.79 -18.19
C ALA A 568 -38.12 17.97 -17.56
N ALA A 569 -36.81 17.82 -17.40
CA ALA A 569 -35.91 18.93 -17.18
C ALA A 569 -35.68 19.67 -18.51
N ILE A 570 -35.49 20.99 -18.42
CA ILE A 570 -35.30 21.85 -19.60
C ILE A 570 -33.83 22.26 -19.67
N PHE A 571 -33.15 21.88 -20.73
CA PHE A 571 -31.78 22.29 -21.00
C PHE A 571 -31.78 23.61 -21.79
N SER A 572 -30.94 24.55 -21.37
CA SER A 572 -30.61 25.76 -22.15
C SER A 572 -29.91 25.42 -23.47
N ALA A 573 -29.07 24.39 -23.45
CA ALA A 573 -28.39 23.77 -24.58
C ALA A 573 -28.07 22.31 -24.21
N THR A 574 -28.12 21.39 -25.15
CA THR A 574 -27.69 19.99 -24.93
C THR A 574 -26.27 19.75 -25.43
N ASP A 575 -25.68 20.71 -26.14
CA ASP A 575 -24.39 20.64 -26.83
C ASP A 575 -23.30 21.53 -26.22
N ALA A 576 -23.51 21.99 -24.99
CA ALA A 576 -22.57 22.82 -24.26
C ALA A 576 -21.87 22.04 -23.14
N ALA A 577 -20.63 22.41 -22.81
CA ALA A 577 -19.90 21.85 -21.67
C ALA A 577 -20.58 22.15 -20.31
N ALA A 578 -21.25 23.29 -20.21
CA ALA A 578 -21.89 23.75 -18.98
C ALA A 578 -23.31 24.30 -19.24
N PRO A 579 -24.31 23.44 -19.45
CA PRO A 579 -25.68 23.88 -19.69
C PRO A 579 -26.38 24.26 -18.38
N GLU A 580 -27.23 25.29 -18.45
CA GLU A 580 -28.27 25.50 -17.45
C GLU A 580 -29.38 24.45 -17.63
N VAL A 581 -29.81 23.84 -16.52
CA VAL A 581 -30.87 22.83 -16.45
C VAL A 581 -31.93 23.27 -15.47
N THR A 582 -33.16 23.38 -15.97
CA THR A 582 -34.31 23.90 -15.23
C THR A 582 -35.29 22.79 -14.87
N PHE A 583 -35.68 22.75 -13.59
CA PHE A 583 -36.64 21.81 -13.03
C PHE A 583 -37.93 22.52 -12.63
N THR A 584 -39.06 21.89 -12.93
CA THR A 584 -40.41 22.42 -12.62
C THR A 584 -41.26 21.46 -11.78
N GLN A 585 -40.82 20.21 -11.62
CA GLN A 585 -41.55 19.18 -10.88
C GLN A 585 -40.60 18.38 -9.97
N PRO A 586 -41.03 18.00 -8.76
CA PRO A 586 -40.24 17.15 -7.88
C PRO A 586 -40.23 15.70 -8.37
N GLY A 587 -39.12 15.02 -8.15
CA GLY A 587 -38.94 13.60 -8.45
C GLY A 587 -37.48 13.29 -8.77
N GLU A 588 -37.24 12.05 -9.19
CA GLU A 588 -35.90 11.58 -9.57
C GLU A 588 -35.66 11.82 -11.06
N TYR A 589 -34.48 12.31 -11.42
CA TYR A 589 -34.05 12.54 -12.79
C TYR A 589 -32.71 11.87 -13.02
N THR A 590 -32.60 10.99 -14.01
CA THR A 590 -31.32 10.43 -14.45
C THR A 590 -30.92 11.10 -15.76
N PHE A 591 -29.67 11.53 -15.82
CA PHE A 591 -29.07 12.18 -16.95
C PHE A 591 -27.89 11.37 -17.45
N LYS A 592 -27.66 11.48 -18.76
CA LYS A 592 -26.51 10.90 -19.42
C LYS A 592 -25.86 11.96 -20.31
N LEU A 593 -24.56 12.15 -20.12
CA LEU A 593 -23.71 12.95 -20.99
C LEU A 593 -22.98 12.02 -21.95
N PHE A 594 -22.97 12.38 -23.23
CA PHE A 594 -22.06 11.82 -24.22
C PHE A 594 -21.08 12.90 -24.69
N ILE A 595 -19.83 12.51 -24.93
CA ILE A 595 -18.81 13.39 -25.51
C ILE A 595 -18.19 12.77 -26.76
N ASN A 596 -17.72 13.62 -27.66
CA ASN A 596 -17.03 13.20 -28.88
C ASN A 596 -16.06 14.31 -29.33
N ASP A 597 -14.85 13.94 -29.75
CA ASP A 597 -13.83 14.84 -30.32
C ASP A 597 -13.86 14.88 -31.87
N GLY A 598 -14.71 14.05 -32.49
CA GLY A 598 -14.91 13.99 -33.93
C GLY A 598 -14.02 12.98 -34.67
N MET A 599 -13.31 12.06 -33.99
CA MET A 599 -12.47 11.05 -34.66
C MET A 599 -12.93 9.59 -34.49
N TYR A 600 -12.68 8.80 -35.54
CA TYR A 600 -13.11 7.43 -35.85
C TYR A 600 -13.52 6.51 -34.68
N GLY A 601 -14.83 6.36 -34.45
CA GLY A 601 -15.44 5.10 -34.01
C GLY A 601 -16.09 5.04 -32.63
N VAL A 602 -16.02 6.11 -31.83
CA VAL A 602 -16.61 6.18 -30.47
C VAL A 602 -17.88 7.02 -30.37
N GLU A 603 -18.53 7.32 -31.50
CA GLU A 603 -19.86 7.95 -31.50
C GLU A 603 -20.79 7.17 -30.56
N ASP A 604 -21.21 7.83 -29.47
CA ASP A 604 -22.07 7.31 -28.39
C ASP A 604 -21.43 6.32 -27.38
N GLU A 605 -20.11 6.08 -27.39
CA GLU A 605 -19.46 5.17 -26.43
C GLU A 605 -18.96 5.86 -25.15
N ILE A 606 -18.46 7.10 -25.24
CA ILE A 606 -17.91 7.82 -24.09
C ILE A 606 -19.03 8.58 -23.39
N ASN A 607 -19.43 8.08 -22.22
CA ASN A 607 -20.58 8.60 -21.52
C ASN A 607 -20.44 8.58 -20.00
N TYR A 608 -21.20 9.47 -19.34
CA TYR A 608 -21.31 9.55 -17.89
C TYR A 608 -22.79 9.65 -17.50
N GLU A 609 -23.23 8.78 -16.60
CA GLU A 609 -24.61 8.72 -16.12
C GLU A 609 -24.69 9.07 -14.62
N PHE A 610 -25.64 9.91 -14.25
CA PHE A 610 -25.86 10.34 -12.87
C PHE A 610 -27.32 10.67 -12.60
N THR A 611 -27.69 10.72 -11.32
CA THR A 611 -29.06 10.96 -10.87
C THR A 611 -29.13 12.18 -9.96
N VAL A 612 -30.16 13.01 -10.18
CA VAL A 612 -30.49 14.18 -9.35
C VAL A 612 -31.86 13.95 -8.72
N ILE A 613 -31.93 14.09 -7.39
CA ILE A 613 -33.20 14.01 -6.65
C ILE A 613 -33.75 15.41 -6.43
N VAL A 614 -34.87 15.71 -7.09
CA VAL A 614 -35.57 16.99 -6.95
C VAL A 614 -36.65 16.87 -5.89
N LEU A 615 -36.43 17.49 -4.75
CA LEU A 615 -37.33 17.47 -3.61
C LEU A 615 -38.34 18.61 -3.69
N GLN A 616 -39.59 18.32 -3.36
CA GLN A 616 -40.57 19.37 -3.15
C GLN A 616 -40.18 20.17 -1.91
N ALA A 617 -40.15 21.50 -2.02
CA ALA A 617 -39.90 22.36 -0.86
C ALA A 617 -40.93 22.06 0.25
N SER A 618 -40.42 21.76 1.44
CA SER A 618 -41.20 21.63 2.67
C SER A 618 -40.56 22.50 3.75
N CYS A 619 -41.35 22.89 4.75
CA CYS A 619 -40.82 23.70 5.84
C CYS A 619 -39.69 22.97 6.60
N GLU A 620 -39.81 21.65 6.73
CA GLU A 620 -38.77 20.82 7.36
C GLU A 620 -37.44 20.88 6.60
N LEU A 621 -37.47 20.76 5.26
CA LEU A 621 -36.26 20.84 4.43
C LEU A 621 -35.66 22.25 4.42
N VAL A 622 -36.49 23.29 4.34
CA VAL A 622 -36.04 24.69 4.38
C VAL A 622 -35.35 25.03 5.71
N LYS A 623 -35.85 24.49 6.83
CA LYS A 623 -35.20 24.62 8.14
C LYS A 623 -33.86 23.90 8.20
N ALA A 624 -33.81 22.66 7.73
CA ALA A 624 -32.60 21.84 7.79
C ALA A 624 -31.43 22.48 7.02
N ASP A 625 -31.71 23.14 5.90
CA ASP A 625 -30.70 23.82 5.07
C ASP A 625 -30.40 25.27 5.51
N GLY A 626 -31.00 25.75 6.61
CA GLY A 626 -30.77 27.10 7.13
C GLY A 626 -31.32 28.21 6.22
N LEU A 627 -32.34 27.90 5.41
CA LEU A 627 -32.92 28.79 4.39
C LEU A 627 -34.17 29.54 4.88
N LEU A 628 -34.40 29.60 6.20
CA LEU A 628 -35.51 30.36 6.78
C LEU A 628 -35.42 31.85 6.43
N PHE A 629 -36.57 32.49 6.25
CA PHE A 629 -36.60 33.95 6.09
C PHE A 629 -36.19 34.59 7.42
N ALA A 630 -35.31 35.59 7.38
CA ALA A 630 -34.92 36.33 8.59
C ALA A 630 -36.10 36.99 9.33
N SER A 631 -37.27 37.10 8.69
CA SER A 631 -38.50 37.66 9.26
C SER A 631 -39.54 36.60 9.68
N ASP A 632 -39.23 35.31 9.51
CA ASP A 632 -40.01 34.19 10.03
C ASP A 632 -39.51 33.89 11.45
N LEU A 633 -40.13 34.53 12.44
CA LEU A 633 -39.69 34.56 13.82
C LEU A 633 -40.22 33.37 14.62
N ASN A 634 -41.30 32.73 14.16
CA ASN A 634 -41.83 31.51 14.75
C ASN A 634 -41.28 30.24 14.07
N GLU A 635 -40.48 30.41 13.01
CA GLU A 635 -39.95 29.37 12.16
C GLU A 635 -41.05 28.46 11.59
N ASP A 636 -42.17 28.97 11.08
CA ASP A 636 -43.20 28.14 10.44
C ASP A 636 -43.09 28.13 8.90
N CYS A 637 -42.00 28.71 8.40
CA CYS A 637 -41.65 28.90 6.99
C CYS A 637 -42.59 29.83 6.24
N GLN A 638 -43.38 30.63 6.95
CA GLN A 638 -44.17 31.72 6.43
C GLN A 638 -43.74 33.02 7.12
N VAL A 639 -43.94 34.14 6.44
CA VAL A 639 -43.84 35.46 7.09
C VAL A 639 -45.24 36.01 7.10
N ASP A 640 -45.90 35.93 8.25
CA ASP A 640 -47.31 36.28 8.38
C ASP A 640 -47.61 37.12 9.65
N LEU A 641 -48.89 37.19 10.02
CA LEU A 641 -49.32 37.99 11.17
C LEU A 641 -48.84 37.43 12.52
N LEU A 642 -48.49 36.14 12.59
CA LEU A 642 -47.94 35.50 13.77
C LEU A 642 -46.50 35.96 14.02
N ASP A 643 -45.69 36.11 12.98
CA ASP A 643 -44.34 36.70 13.09
C ASP A 643 -44.41 38.16 13.49
N LEU A 644 -45.34 38.92 12.89
CA LEU A 644 -45.58 40.30 13.28
C LEU A 644 -46.02 40.40 14.75
N ALA A 645 -46.75 39.42 15.27
CA ALA A 645 -47.14 39.38 16.67
C ALA A 645 -45.93 39.16 17.60
N ILE A 646 -44.99 38.27 17.23
CA ILE A 646 -43.73 38.07 17.95
C ILE A 646 -42.90 39.35 17.93
N LEU A 647 -42.72 39.95 16.74
CA LEU A 647 -42.04 41.23 16.59
C LEU A 647 -42.68 42.34 17.43
N ALA A 648 -44.01 42.46 17.40
CA ALA A 648 -44.73 43.48 18.17
C ALA A 648 -44.63 43.26 19.69
N GLN A 649 -44.53 42.00 20.13
CA GLN A 649 -44.36 41.64 21.53
C GLN A 649 -42.97 42.05 22.05
N ASP A 650 -41.94 41.90 21.23
CA ASP A 650 -40.55 42.07 21.69
C ASP A 650 -39.87 43.35 21.18
N TRP A 651 -40.46 44.06 20.22
CA TRP A 651 -39.98 45.35 19.68
C TRP A 651 -39.71 46.40 20.77
N LEU A 652 -40.44 46.37 21.89
CA LEU A 652 -40.21 47.33 22.98
C LEU A 652 -39.05 46.93 23.91
N ARG A 653 -38.51 45.71 23.81
CA ARG A 653 -37.42 45.22 24.66
C ARG A 653 -36.08 45.84 24.28
N CYS A 654 -35.86 46.10 22.99
CA CYS A 654 -34.62 46.70 22.51
C CYS A 654 -34.87 47.58 21.26
N ASN A 655 -35.35 48.81 21.45
CA ASN A 655 -35.60 49.78 20.36
C ASN A 655 -34.88 51.13 20.54
N ASN A 656 -34.06 51.24 21.59
CA ASN A 656 -33.23 52.43 21.83
C ASN A 656 -31.76 52.01 21.84
N PRO A 657 -30.98 52.39 20.80
CA PRO A 657 -29.58 52.00 20.68
C PRO A 657 -28.66 52.63 21.76
N ALA A 658 -29.18 53.55 22.58
CA ALA A 658 -28.45 54.16 23.68
C ALA A 658 -28.71 53.48 25.05
N ASP A 659 -29.59 52.47 25.11
CA ASP A 659 -29.86 51.74 26.34
C ASP A 659 -28.80 50.62 26.55
N PRO A 660 -27.97 50.69 27.60
CA PRO A 660 -26.94 49.67 27.84
C PRO A 660 -27.51 48.34 28.38
N THR A 661 -28.82 48.27 28.65
CA THR A 661 -29.53 47.05 29.08
C THR A 661 -30.36 46.40 27.97
N CYS A 662 -30.20 46.89 26.74
CA CYS A 662 -30.85 46.37 25.54
C CYS A 662 -30.37 44.93 25.27
N GLU A 663 -31.24 43.95 25.43
CA GLU A 663 -31.04 42.59 24.93
C GLU A 663 -31.81 42.48 23.61
N ASP A 664 -31.11 42.53 22.48
CA ASP A 664 -31.71 42.33 21.16
C ASP A 664 -32.13 40.86 21.02
N PRO A 665 -33.45 40.54 21.02
CA PRO A 665 -33.91 39.16 20.95
C PRO A 665 -33.74 38.56 19.55
N TYR A 666 -33.32 39.36 18.56
CA TYR A 666 -33.17 38.97 17.16
C TYR A 666 -31.74 39.15 16.64
N ALA A 667 -30.76 39.41 17.51
CA ALA A 667 -29.36 39.46 17.12
C ALA A 667 -28.91 38.07 16.64
N LEU A 668 -28.63 37.95 15.34
CA LEU A 668 -28.01 36.78 14.71
C LEU A 668 -26.54 36.62 15.11
#